data_AF-A0A8A4TTR7-F1
#
_entry.id   AF-A0A8A4TTR7-F1
#
_cell.length_a   1.000
_cell.length_b   1.000
_cell.length_c   1.000
_cell.angle_alpha   90.00
_cell.angle_beta   90.00
_cell.angle_gamma   90.00
#
_symmetry.space_group_name_H-M   'P 1'
#
loop_
_entity.id
_entity.type
_entity.pdbx_description
1 polymer ?
#
loop_
_entity_poly.entity_id
_entity_poly.type
_entity_poly.pdbx_seq_one_letter_code
_entity_poly.pdbx_strand_id
1 'polypeptide(L)'
;MSHRIMSRGLSSADTNPEFFIEENEQEITIYSLLDSLIIGPREYGDNLPEFFIGIPDTKKKLTIFALNLTLAGKVAMPGGDMNIVCKNFGVMKRSDRDKDTPPALDACPTLESIYDPADARHLKNTRADGSEGKSGDDLAAILQEKGKKYGKKGTAGGSITLVCDRMTLEDECYLVACGSEGYPGFAGQNGAKGRTGADERVHVRTERYVNDRPPVAVTHYYFDGSEPPAIGGRGGRGGRGGKGGEGGDGGKVVVKTRVVDHLDRLFPDATGGPQGKCGEPGKGGGGGPGGRFHDYVAINSGEVHYKTTRRESGPSGPGGGHALPNHHGIDGLHAMEMNAPLARLGHFFDEHFFRRLLQRVKYWYLFNVPQKFSEGAISYTDDDNWKLIGETLAWMVEVLADFYEVENLDLAGARKNQILMEATNMLVNHRSDKTYFGTSADHVPRIMLRDVRANFEKAIDHREKLEQAYVDLAADFAKAREISFSKAQKIAHLTAFAAAYEEACDNLVEKIENQETVVRHTNFELQEALATMLEAGEAFRTAIRNNFDFELDKLCRGLEMLAFTGLKSWGGKAMGALQMVNFIYQGATTIQDSQGHSVPKKYLIDEFTEYEEDIVKNAVEDVMDYDGTYDETRLKGVFADVNKALKELKKIGDHINDKQAVKGELEALERVKTALFKKGEEIFTYNTYISQYYSNYKVWRETLENLEKLKNSKQILTPYRITWMNYYTQIYQSMIERTIRQLYLMNRKSYYLTFEDFFKEIDLEERAGGLWLNGERPSPNLMALVEKYDALKEKELDFFARQTSAYQPFPADPHKRSDIRLTLDRENHPELLEEFVRNRKLYFTTLPNRETPAVINQFHVGATKNKFNLRISHIMPRIVGAETQSRSGLIEVEIKHLGVSIFEGDPPSGTDGPLYRFSHVPVNCVLTHEQGTKVDGSDNADIGSGNIGQISDAHLDNVGLYGNWMLKIEEGDDPDSPNYQLDLSRISAIVIHFQGFNQVKNLRSMRLPASTVLS
;
A
#
# COMPACT_ATOMS: atom_id res chain seq x y z
N MET A 1 -6.85 21.23 23.57
CA MET A 1 -5.88 20.76 24.60
C MET A 1 -4.72 20.08 23.86
N SER A 2 -3.49 19.99 24.41
CA SER A 2 -2.35 19.37 23.70
C SER A 2 -2.35 17.85 23.85
N HIS A 3 -2.67 17.11 22.78
CA HIS A 3 -2.70 15.65 22.79
C HIS A 3 -1.35 15.09 22.33
N ARG A 4 -0.44 14.96 23.30
CA ARG A 4 0.97 14.55 23.09
C ARG A 4 1.08 13.11 22.57
N ILE A 5 1.04 12.92 21.25
CA ILE A 5 1.26 11.63 20.56
C ILE A 5 2.77 11.31 20.55
N MET A 6 3.31 10.78 21.65
CA MET A 6 4.70 10.32 21.71
C MET A 6 4.89 8.96 21.04
N SER A 7 5.71 8.93 19.97
CA SER A 7 6.63 7.84 19.60
C SER A 7 6.12 6.39 19.67
N ARG A 8 4.86 6.12 19.31
CA ARG A 8 4.36 4.75 19.14
C ARG A 8 4.70 4.24 17.74
N GLY A 9 4.80 2.92 17.57
CA GLY A 9 4.99 2.31 16.26
C GLY A 9 3.78 2.52 15.34
N LEU A 10 3.96 2.25 14.04
CA LEU A 10 2.93 2.45 12.99
C LEU A 10 1.55 1.86 13.36
N SER A 11 1.53 0.78 14.15
CA SER A 11 0.33 0.05 14.60
C SER A 11 -0.47 0.69 15.75
N SER A 12 -0.38 2.00 15.98
CA SER A 12 -1.25 2.68 16.96
C SER A 12 -1.76 4.05 16.49
N ALA A 13 -1.74 4.30 15.19
CA ALA A 13 -2.28 5.52 14.59
C ALA A 13 -3.83 5.51 14.53
N ASP A 14 -4.46 4.35 14.72
CA ASP A 14 -5.86 4.02 14.42
C ASP A 14 -6.94 4.85 15.16
N THR A 15 -6.56 5.78 16.04
CA THR A 15 -7.51 6.63 16.78
C THR A 15 -7.72 8.02 16.18
N ASN A 16 -6.87 8.50 15.26
CA ASN A 16 -7.08 9.80 14.62
C ASN A 16 -7.81 9.64 13.28
N PRO A 17 -9.07 10.07 13.14
CA PRO A 17 -9.83 9.89 11.89
C PRO A 17 -9.29 10.69 10.70
N GLU A 18 -8.49 11.73 10.97
CA GLU A 18 -7.82 12.56 9.96
C GLU A 18 -6.51 11.93 9.45
N PHE A 19 -6.07 10.82 10.04
CA PHE A 19 -4.79 10.20 9.72
C PHE A 19 -4.85 8.67 9.77
N PHE A 20 -4.55 8.00 8.66
CA PHE A 20 -4.66 6.54 8.55
C PHE A 20 -3.47 5.93 7.79
N ILE A 21 -3.00 4.76 8.24
CA ILE A 21 -1.92 3.98 7.59
C ILE A 21 -2.45 2.58 7.26
N GLU A 22 -2.40 2.18 5.99
CA GLU A 22 -2.59 0.80 5.55
C GLU A 22 -1.21 0.21 5.21
N GLU A 23 -0.68 -0.65 6.09
CA GLU A 23 0.58 -1.36 5.87
C GLU A 23 0.33 -2.83 5.51
N ASN A 24 0.91 -3.28 4.41
CA ASN A 24 0.98 -4.69 4.03
C ASN A 24 2.44 -5.13 3.80
N GLU A 25 2.68 -6.36 3.33
CA GLU A 25 4.04 -6.90 3.14
C GLU A 25 4.88 -6.12 2.10
N GLN A 26 4.24 -5.46 1.13
CA GLN A 26 4.88 -4.82 -0.02
C GLN A 26 4.74 -3.29 -0.04
N GLU A 27 3.71 -2.73 0.60
CA GLU A 27 3.36 -1.32 0.51
C GLU A 27 2.92 -0.74 1.88
N ILE A 28 3.26 0.53 2.09
CA ILE A 28 2.77 1.41 3.17
C ILE A 28 1.99 2.54 2.49
N THR A 29 0.67 2.60 2.69
CA THR A 29 -0.18 3.67 2.18
C THR A 29 -0.63 4.57 3.32
N ILE A 30 -0.33 5.86 3.24
CA ILE A 30 -0.68 6.87 4.24
C ILE A 30 -1.76 7.79 3.67
N TYR A 31 -2.86 7.97 4.39
CA TYR A 31 -3.89 8.96 4.10
C TYR A 31 -3.91 10.01 5.21
N SER A 32 -3.76 11.29 4.86
CA SER A 32 -3.82 12.38 5.83
C SER A 32 -4.69 13.54 5.34
N LEU A 33 -5.68 13.89 6.13
CA LEU A 33 -6.46 15.10 5.97
C LEU A 33 -5.92 16.25 6.83
N LEU A 34 -4.89 16.03 7.64
CA LEU A 34 -4.35 17.01 8.60
C LEU A 34 -3.95 18.31 7.91
N ASP A 35 -4.08 19.43 8.63
CA ASP A 35 -3.67 20.75 8.15
C ASP A 35 -2.17 20.86 7.86
N SER A 36 -1.35 19.98 8.45
CA SER A 36 0.02 19.72 8.01
C SER A 36 0.50 18.36 8.52
N LEU A 37 0.56 17.36 7.65
CA LEU A 37 1.34 16.15 7.88
C LEU A 37 2.84 16.48 7.72
N ILE A 38 3.68 16.06 8.66
CA ILE A 38 5.13 16.29 8.57
C ILE A 38 5.85 14.93 8.53
N ILE A 39 6.73 14.73 7.56
CA ILE A 39 7.49 13.48 7.41
C ILE A 39 9.00 13.72 7.47
N GLY A 40 9.72 12.74 7.99
CA GLY A 40 11.18 12.77 8.08
C GLY A 40 11.75 11.46 8.64
N PRO A 41 13.05 11.43 8.94
CA PRO A 41 13.68 10.25 9.52
C PRO A 41 13.26 10.08 10.98
N ARG A 42 13.08 8.83 11.40
CA ARG A 42 12.61 8.46 12.75
C ARG A 42 13.49 8.96 13.90
N GLU A 43 14.70 9.42 13.61
CA GLU A 43 15.71 9.88 14.57
C GLU A 43 15.57 11.36 14.97
N TYR A 44 14.68 12.15 14.34
CA TYR A 44 14.30 13.46 14.88
C TYR A 44 13.65 13.27 16.27
N GLY A 45 14.25 13.88 17.30
CA GLY A 45 13.88 13.66 18.70
C GLY A 45 12.64 14.42 19.21
N ASP A 46 12.43 14.38 20.52
CA ASP A 46 11.19 14.78 21.26
C ASP A 46 10.65 16.22 21.06
N ASN A 47 11.29 17.07 20.26
CA ASN A 47 10.91 18.47 20.01
C ASN A 47 10.17 18.66 18.66
N LEU A 48 9.68 17.59 18.07
CA LEU A 48 8.91 17.63 16.83
C LEU A 48 7.50 18.22 17.00
N PRO A 49 6.90 18.78 15.94
CA PRO A 49 5.48 19.14 15.93
C PRO A 49 4.56 17.92 16.14
N GLU A 50 3.34 18.17 16.56
CA GLU A 50 2.35 17.17 17.02
C GLU A 50 1.99 16.09 15.96
N PHE A 51 2.31 16.32 14.69
CA PHE A 51 2.00 15.46 13.54
C PHE A 51 3.23 15.03 12.72
N PHE A 52 4.38 14.84 13.36
CA PHE A 52 5.55 14.24 12.70
C PHE A 52 5.45 12.72 12.61
N ILE A 53 5.84 12.16 11.46
CA ILE A 53 5.91 10.71 11.23
C ILE A 53 7.30 10.31 10.78
N GLY A 54 7.96 9.52 11.62
CA GLY A 54 9.18 8.82 11.30
C GLY A 54 8.90 7.62 10.40
N ILE A 55 9.12 7.77 9.09
CA ILE A 55 9.04 6.68 8.13
C ILE A 55 10.27 5.77 8.35
N PRO A 56 10.11 4.45 8.54
CA PRO A 56 11.24 3.54 8.68
C PRO A 56 11.86 3.22 7.31
N ASP A 57 13.20 3.15 7.24
CA ASP A 57 13.92 2.69 6.07
C ASP A 57 13.48 1.26 5.70
N THR A 58 12.80 1.11 4.56
CA THR A 58 12.27 -0.18 4.11
C THR A 58 12.31 -0.31 2.59
N LYS A 59 12.34 -1.56 2.10
CA LYS A 59 12.23 -1.87 0.66
C LYS A 59 10.76 -1.85 0.17
N LYS A 60 9.79 -1.56 1.04
CA LYS A 60 8.37 -1.44 0.68
C LYS A 60 8.12 -0.18 -0.16
N LYS A 61 7.11 -0.25 -1.02
CA LYS A 61 6.53 0.94 -1.67
C LYS A 61 5.90 1.86 -0.63
N LEU A 62 6.08 3.16 -0.78
CA LEU A 62 5.41 4.20 0.00
C LEU A 62 4.39 4.89 -0.91
N THR A 63 3.14 4.99 -0.48
CA THR A 63 2.16 5.87 -1.10
C THR A 63 1.64 6.85 -0.04
N ILE A 64 1.59 8.15 -0.34
CA ILE A 64 1.05 9.17 0.56
C ILE A 64 -0.01 9.98 -0.17
N PHE A 65 -1.21 10.04 0.38
CA PHE A 65 -2.30 10.94 -0.01
C PHE A 65 -2.52 11.97 1.08
N ALA A 66 -2.21 13.24 0.84
CA ALA A 66 -2.31 14.29 1.87
C ALA A 66 -3.07 15.55 1.39
N LEU A 67 -3.69 16.31 2.31
CA LEU A 67 -3.95 17.72 2.03
C LEU A 67 -2.63 18.47 1.97
N ASN A 68 -2.00 18.67 3.14
CA ASN A 68 -0.75 19.41 3.25
C ASN A 68 0.33 18.47 3.78
N LEU A 69 1.44 18.35 3.05
CA LEU A 69 2.57 17.49 3.41
C LEU A 69 3.85 18.31 3.46
N THR A 70 4.56 18.30 4.59
CA THR A 70 5.85 18.97 4.75
C THR A 70 6.96 17.94 4.95
N LEU A 71 7.99 17.98 4.09
CA LEU A 71 9.21 17.21 4.27
C LEU A 71 10.17 17.97 5.21
N ALA A 72 10.49 17.38 6.37
CA ALA A 72 11.37 17.99 7.38
C ALA A 72 12.80 17.43 7.37
N GLY A 73 13.05 16.32 6.66
CA GLY A 73 14.38 15.71 6.59
C GLY A 73 14.43 14.61 5.53
N LYS A 74 15.46 13.76 5.58
CA LYS A 74 15.61 12.63 4.67
C LYS A 74 14.63 11.49 5.00
N VAL A 75 13.86 11.05 4.01
CA VAL A 75 13.03 9.83 4.04
C VAL A 75 13.58 8.86 2.99
N ALA A 76 14.05 7.69 3.42
CA ALA A 76 14.65 6.70 2.53
C ALA A 76 13.76 5.46 2.34
N MET A 77 13.57 5.04 1.09
CA MET A 77 12.95 3.76 0.72
C MET A 77 13.89 2.98 -0.22
N PRO A 78 14.91 2.28 0.30
CA PRO A 78 16.04 1.83 -0.51
C PRO A 78 15.66 0.85 -1.63
N GLY A 79 15.68 1.33 -2.88
CA GLY A 79 15.25 0.57 -4.06
C GLY A 79 13.73 0.36 -4.16
N GLY A 80 12.94 1.03 -3.31
CA GLY A 80 11.47 0.99 -3.31
C GLY A 80 10.87 2.18 -4.06
N ASP A 81 9.59 2.07 -4.41
CA ASP A 81 8.84 3.16 -5.04
C ASP A 81 8.21 4.10 -4.00
N MET A 82 8.21 5.41 -4.26
CA MET A 82 7.57 6.46 -3.46
C MET A 82 6.58 7.23 -4.35
N ASN A 83 5.29 7.19 -4.01
CA ASN A 83 4.22 7.89 -4.73
C ASN A 83 3.52 8.87 -3.78
N ILE A 84 3.89 10.15 -3.85
CA ILE A 84 3.37 11.21 -3.00
C ILE A 84 2.40 12.07 -3.81
N VAL A 85 1.16 12.14 -3.37
CA VAL A 85 0.07 12.88 -4.02
C VAL A 85 -0.60 13.78 -2.97
N CYS A 86 -0.51 15.10 -3.13
CA CYS A 86 -1.04 16.03 -2.13
C CYS A 86 -1.62 17.34 -2.71
N LYS A 87 -2.33 18.13 -1.92
CA LYS A 87 -2.72 19.50 -2.33
C LYS A 87 -1.48 20.40 -2.28
N ASN A 88 -0.87 20.53 -1.10
CA ASN A 88 0.32 21.35 -0.90
C ASN A 88 1.50 20.48 -0.45
N PHE A 89 2.63 20.55 -1.16
CA PHE A 89 3.92 19.98 -0.75
C PHE A 89 4.85 21.09 -0.25
N GLY A 90 5.26 21.03 1.01
CA GLY A 90 6.21 21.93 1.64
C GLY A 90 7.55 21.24 1.91
N VAL A 91 8.62 22.02 1.98
CA VAL A 91 9.90 21.60 2.55
C VAL A 91 10.26 22.56 3.67
N MET A 92 10.45 22.02 4.88
CA MET A 92 10.75 22.81 6.07
C MET A 92 12.17 23.36 5.99
N LYS A 93 12.35 24.63 6.34
CA LYS A 93 13.68 25.21 6.49
C LYS A 93 14.51 24.47 7.55
N ARG A 94 15.72 24.01 7.19
CA ARG A 94 16.63 23.33 8.14
C ARG A 94 16.92 24.20 9.36
N SER A 95 16.98 23.57 10.54
CA SER A 95 17.54 24.20 11.72
C SER A 95 19.07 24.30 11.59
N ASP A 96 19.70 25.19 12.35
CA ASP A 96 21.17 25.31 12.35
C ASP A 96 21.91 24.02 12.76
N ARG A 97 21.20 23.04 13.36
CA ARG A 97 21.75 21.74 13.78
C ARG A 97 21.73 20.67 12.69
N ASP A 98 20.88 20.82 11.67
CA ASP A 98 20.58 19.76 10.69
C ASP A 98 21.20 20.04 9.31
N LYS A 99 22.23 20.91 9.27
CA LYS A 99 22.83 21.39 8.00
C LYS A 99 23.37 20.27 7.12
N ASP A 100 23.91 19.22 7.74
CA ASP A 100 24.65 18.15 7.05
C ASP A 100 23.74 17.16 6.29
N THR A 101 22.42 17.14 6.57
CA THR A 101 21.46 16.25 5.90
C THR A 101 20.29 17.06 5.33
N PRO A 102 20.31 17.44 4.03
CA PRO A 102 19.19 18.17 3.43
C PRO A 102 17.90 17.32 3.39
N PRO A 103 16.72 17.97 3.39
CA PRO A 103 15.45 17.31 3.11
C PRO A 103 15.51 16.55 1.78
N ALA A 104 15.21 15.25 1.83
CA ALA A 104 15.35 14.37 0.67
C ALA A 104 14.33 13.24 0.67
N LEU A 105 13.83 12.88 -0.51
CA LEU A 105 13.18 11.60 -0.76
C LEU A 105 14.22 10.73 -1.47
N ASP A 106 14.62 9.61 -0.86
CA ASP A 106 15.74 8.79 -1.32
C ASP A 106 15.32 7.33 -1.59
N ALA A 107 15.14 7.00 -2.86
CA ALA A 107 14.86 5.67 -3.38
C ALA A 107 16.13 4.90 -3.82
N CYS A 108 17.34 5.38 -3.50
CA CYS A 108 18.58 4.67 -3.83
C CYS A 108 18.69 3.36 -3.05
N PRO A 109 18.95 2.22 -3.70
CA PRO A 109 19.21 0.97 -2.99
C PRO A 109 20.50 1.09 -2.18
N THR A 110 20.42 0.75 -0.91
CA THR A 110 21.60 0.55 -0.08
C THR A 110 22.35 -0.67 -0.58
N LEU A 111 23.64 -0.50 -0.88
CA LEU A 111 24.51 -1.63 -1.22
C LEU A 111 24.52 -2.58 -0.02
N GLU A 112 24.01 -3.80 -0.18
CA GLU A 112 23.96 -4.75 0.91
C GLU A 112 25.40 -5.01 1.41
N SER A 113 25.63 -4.94 2.73
CA SER A 113 26.97 -5.01 3.38
C SER A 113 27.66 -6.38 3.27
N ILE A 114 27.18 -7.19 2.34
CA ILE A 114 27.54 -8.54 1.95
C ILE A 114 29.00 -8.65 1.48
N TYR A 115 29.64 -7.52 1.13
CA TYR A 115 31.10 -7.42 0.95
C TYR A 115 31.81 -7.20 2.29
N ASP A 116 32.35 -8.27 2.87
CA ASP A 116 33.32 -8.14 3.96
C ASP A 116 34.72 -7.88 3.37
N PRO A 117 35.38 -6.73 3.68
CA PRO A 117 36.75 -6.47 3.25
C PRO A 117 37.77 -7.49 3.79
N ALA A 118 37.45 -8.27 4.82
CA ALA A 118 38.27 -9.35 5.32
C ALA A 118 38.33 -10.55 4.36
N ASP A 119 37.20 -10.96 3.77
CA ASP A 119 37.12 -12.03 2.74
C ASP A 119 38.11 -11.70 1.58
N ALA A 120 38.12 -10.45 1.12
CA ALA A 120 39.04 -9.97 0.08
C ALA A 120 40.53 -9.97 0.50
N ARG A 121 40.84 -9.77 1.79
CA ARG A 121 42.23 -9.82 2.32
C ARG A 121 42.75 -11.25 2.41
N HIS A 122 41.91 -12.21 2.80
CA HIS A 122 42.31 -13.62 2.85
C HIS A 122 42.66 -14.16 1.45
N LEU A 123 41.89 -13.79 0.44
CA LEU A 123 42.12 -14.15 -0.98
C LEU A 123 43.42 -13.56 -1.55
N LYS A 124 43.89 -12.40 -1.06
CA LYS A 124 45.13 -11.75 -1.53
C LYS A 124 46.41 -12.43 -1.03
N ASN A 125 46.30 -13.29 0.00
CA ASN A 125 47.42 -13.96 0.66
C ASN A 125 47.51 -15.47 0.39
N THR A 126 46.48 -16.10 -0.17
CA THR A 126 46.59 -17.49 -0.66
C THR A 126 47.52 -17.51 -1.87
N ARG A 127 48.60 -18.29 -1.79
CA ARG A 127 49.43 -18.60 -2.97
C ARG A 127 48.68 -19.61 -3.83
N ALA A 128 48.98 -19.65 -5.14
CA ALA A 128 48.49 -20.72 -6.01
C ALA A 128 48.77 -22.09 -5.37
N ASP A 129 47.74 -22.94 -5.26
CA ASP A 129 47.84 -24.18 -4.48
C ASP A 129 48.41 -25.31 -5.36
N GLY A 130 49.64 -25.70 -5.05
CA GLY A 130 50.35 -26.78 -5.73
C GLY A 130 51.81 -26.49 -6.00
N SER A 131 52.36 -27.25 -6.95
CA SER A 131 53.79 -27.31 -7.27
C SER A 131 54.41 -25.96 -7.65
N GLU A 132 55.70 -25.85 -7.34
CA GLU A 132 56.52 -24.67 -7.60
C GLU A 132 56.44 -24.25 -9.08
N GLY A 133 56.15 -22.97 -9.35
CA GLY A 133 56.01 -22.40 -10.69
C GLY A 133 54.58 -22.32 -11.26
N LYS A 134 53.55 -22.85 -10.59
CA LYS A 134 52.13 -22.69 -10.98
C LYS A 134 51.67 -21.22 -11.04
N SER A 135 50.82 -20.89 -12.03
CA SER A 135 50.15 -19.58 -12.09
C SER A 135 49.02 -19.45 -11.08
N GLY A 136 48.68 -18.21 -10.70
CA GLY A 136 47.60 -17.89 -9.76
C GLY A 136 46.21 -17.82 -10.39
N ASP A 137 45.95 -18.57 -11.46
CA ASP A 137 44.67 -18.51 -12.17
C ASP A 137 43.59 -19.39 -11.49
N ASP A 138 44.01 -20.33 -10.62
CA ASP A 138 43.16 -21.27 -9.86
C ASP A 138 42.05 -20.58 -9.04
N LEU A 139 42.33 -19.40 -8.49
CA LEU A 139 41.39 -18.66 -7.63
C LEU A 139 40.11 -18.21 -8.35
N ALA A 140 40.19 -17.96 -9.66
CA ALA A 140 39.03 -17.54 -10.45
C ALA A 140 37.99 -18.67 -10.56
N ALA A 141 38.44 -19.92 -10.73
CA ALA A 141 37.58 -21.10 -10.76
C ALA A 141 36.94 -21.36 -9.39
N ILE A 142 37.72 -21.31 -8.31
CA ILE A 142 37.24 -21.53 -6.93
C ILE A 142 36.18 -20.47 -6.52
N LEU A 143 36.29 -19.24 -7.02
CA LEU A 143 35.30 -18.18 -6.76
C LEU A 143 34.04 -18.32 -7.63
N GLN A 144 34.14 -18.88 -8.84
CA GLN A 144 32.98 -19.25 -9.66
C GLN A 144 32.17 -20.37 -9.00
N GLU A 145 32.80 -21.47 -8.57
CA GLU A 145 32.10 -22.57 -7.88
C GLU A 145 31.40 -22.13 -6.59
N LYS A 146 31.97 -21.15 -5.86
CA LYS A 146 31.38 -20.66 -4.60
C LYS A 146 30.33 -19.56 -4.77
N GLY A 147 29.94 -19.22 -6.00
CA GLY A 147 28.80 -18.31 -6.30
C GLY A 147 28.90 -16.91 -5.71
N LYS A 148 30.10 -16.46 -5.32
CA LYS A 148 30.27 -15.29 -4.46
C LYS A 148 30.37 -13.97 -5.23
N LYS A 149 29.35 -13.13 -5.05
CA LYS A 149 29.39 -11.69 -4.66
C LYS A 149 30.22 -10.65 -5.44
N TYR A 150 31.26 -11.02 -6.18
CA TYR A 150 32.17 -10.10 -6.86
C TYR A 150 31.75 -9.89 -8.32
N GLY A 151 31.98 -8.71 -8.87
CA GLY A 151 31.67 -8.40 -10.28
C GLY A 151 30.17 -8.38 -10.66
N LYS A 152 29.26 -8.50 -9.68
CA LYS A 152 27.81 -8.39 -9.90
C LYS A 152 27.41 -6.96 -10.26
N LYS A 153 26.43 -6.79 -11.16
CA LYS A 153 25.81 -5.48 -11.42
C LYS A 153 25.19 -4.93 -10.12
N GLY A 154 25.26 -3.61 -9.92
CA GLY A 154 24.57 -2.93 -8.82
C GLY A 154 23.05 -3.06 -8.93
N THR A 155 22.35 -2.88 -7.82
CA THR A 155 20.88 -2.79 -7.79
C THR A 155 20.43 -1.46 -8.41
N ALA A 156 19.38 -1.49 -9.21
CA ALA A 156 18.79 -0.31 -9.84
C ALA A 156 18.04 0.59 -8.83
N GLY A 157 17.94 1.89 -9.14
CA GLY A 157 17.17 2.87 -8.36
C GLY A 157 15.66 2.59 -8.36
N GLY A 158 14.96 2.94 -7.27
CA GLY A 158 13.50 2.91 -7.21
C GLY A 158 12.84 4.08 -7.98
N SER A 159 11.53 4.25 -7.84
CA SER A 159 10.79 5.37 -8.48
C SER A 159 10.28 6.38 -7.47
N ILE A 160 10.50 7.68 -7.67
CA ILE A 160 9.85 8.77 -6.95
C ILE A 160 8.85 9.45 -7.88
N THR A 161 7.58 9.49 -7.48
CA THR A 161 6.51 10.27 -8.13
C THR A 161 5.95 11.25 -7.12
N LEU A 162 6.07 12.55 -7.40
CA LEU A 162 5.55 13.64 -6.58
C LEU A 162 4.52 14.45 -7.38
N VAL A 163 3.28 14.46 -6.90
CA VAL A 163 2.14 15.14 -7.54
C VAL A 163 1.54 16.11 -6.53
N CYS A 164 1.53 17.40 -6.83
CA CYS A 164 0.94 18.41 -5.93
C CYS A 164 0.32 19.59 -6.68
N ASP A 165 -0.75 20.19 -6.14
CA ASP A 165 -1.28 21.45 -6.68
C ASP A 165 -0.23 22.55 -6.52
N ARG A 166 0.23 22.79 -5.28
CA ARG A 166 1.31 23.74 -4.96
C ARG A 166 2.51 23.05 -4.32
N MET A 167 3.70 23.54 -4.67
CA MET A 167 4.98 23.20 -4.06
C MET A 167 5.63 24.45 -3.45
N THR A 168 6.05 24.39 -2.19
CA THR A 168 6.68 25.49 -1.44
C THR A 168 8.02 25.05 -0.86
N LEU A 169 9.14 25.50 -1.44
CA LEU A 169 10.48 25.06 -1.07
C LEU A 169 11.21 26.13 -0.22
N GLU A 170 11.11 26.03 1.11
CA GLU A 170 11.83 26.97 2.01
C GLU A 170 13.34 26.69 2.10
N ASP A 171 13.74 25.47 1.72
CA ASP A 171 15.12 24.97 1.66
C ASP A 171 15.29 24.09 0.39
N GLU A 172 16.48 23.54 0.20
CA GLU A 172 16.79 22.55 -0.83
C GLU A 172 16.02 21.24 -0.63
N CYS A 173 15.54 20.66 -1.74
CA CYS A 173 14.79 19.42 -1.78
C CYS A 173 15.41 18.44 -2.79
N TYR A 174 15.93 17.32 -2.30
CA TYR A 174 16.58 16.32 -3.16
C TYR A 174 15.62 15.15 -3.43
N LEU A 175 15.43 14.80 -4.70
CA LEU A 175 14.62 13.65 -5.12
C LEU A 175 15.56 12.63 -5.76
N VAL A 176 16.08 11.70 -4.96
CA VAL A 176 17.22 10.85 -5.30
C VAL A 176 16.77 9.41 -5.54
N ALA A 177 17.01 8.89 -6.73
CA ALA A 177 16.61 7.56 -7.19
C ALA A 177 17.73 6.92 -8.03
N CYS A 178 18.98 7.09 -7.58
CA CYS A 178 20.16 6.62 -8.30
C CYS A 178 20.33 5.11 -8.18
N GLY A 179 21.05 4.52 -9.13
CA GLY A 179 21.51 3.13 -8.99
C GLY A 179 22.67 3.00 -8.01
N SER A 180 22.84 1.81 -7.42
CA SER A 180 23.97 1.52 -6.51
C SER A 180 25.27 1.20 -7.26
N GLU A 181 26.42 1.32 -6.57
CA GLU A 181 27.73 0.93 -7.10
C GLU A 181 27.72 -0.55 -7.54
N GLY A 182 28.39 -0.87 -8.65
CA GLY A 182 28.66 -2.25 -9.04
C GLY A 182 29.52 -2.97 -7.99
N TYR A 183 29.32 -4.27 -7.80
CA TYR A 183 30.12 -5.00 -6.82
C TYR A 183 31.59 -5.07 -7.26
N PRO A 184 32.57 -4.86 -6.37
CA PRO A 184 33.99 -4.86 -6.75
C PRO A 184 34.43 -6.21 -7.34
N GLY A 185 35.46 -6.18 -8.18
CA GLY A 185 36.11 -7.38 -8.73
C GLY A 185 37.03 -8.03 -7.71
N PHE A 186 37.19 -9.36 -7.79
CA PHE A 186 38.11 -10.09 -6.92
C PHE A 186 39.57 -9.79 -7.27
N ALA A 187 40.46 -9.71 -6.27
CA ALA A 187 41.89 -9.57 -6.53
C ALA A 187 42.48 -10.87 -7.11
N GLY A 188 43.39 -10.76 -8.08
CA GLY A 188 44.09 -11.90 -8.66
C GLY A 188 45.08 -12.53 -7.66
N GLN A 189 45.22 -13.86 -7.73
CA GLN A 189 46.07 -14.60 -6.79
C GLN A 189 47.56 -14.41 -7.10
N ASN A 190 48.42 -14.43 -6.09
CA ASN A 190 49.86 -14.39 -6.34
C ASN A 190 50.37 -15.73 -6.89
N GLY A 191 51.20 -15.70 -7.93
CA GLY A 191 51.79 -16.90 -8.53
C GLY A 191 52.73 -17.64 -7.57
N ALA A 192 52.83 -18.96 -7.72
CA ALA A 192 53.70 -19.79 -6.88
C ALA A 192 55.19 -19.43 -7.10
N LYS A 193 56.02 -19.56 -6.06
CA LYS A 193 57.48 -19.44 -6.24
C LYS A 193 57.98 -20.55 -7.16
N GLY A 194 59.01 -20.26 -7.95
CA GLY A 194 59.65 -21.24 -8.81
C GLY A 194 60.50 -22.24 -8.02
N ARG A 195 60.80 -23.39 -8.64
CA ARG A 195 61.48 -24.51 -7.97
C ARG A 195 62.91 -24.16 -7.54
N THR A 196 63.29 -24.51 -6.32
CA THR A 196 64.72 -24.45 -5.97
C THR A 196 65.49 -25.48 -6.79
N GLY A 197 66.53 -25.04 -7.51
CA GLY A 197 67.40 -25.92 -8.29
C GLY A 197 68.12 -26.93 -7.39
N ALA A 198 68.38 -28.13 -7.89
CA ALA A 198 69.08 -29.16 -7.14
C ALA A 198 70.53 -28.74 -6.83
N ASP A 199 70.95 -28.90 -5.57
CA ASP A 199 72.33 -28.71 -5.12
C ASP A 199 73.19 -29.93 -5.53
N GLU A 200 74.45 -29.72 -5.89
CA GLU A 200 75.42 -30.78 -6.26
C GLU A 200 76.68 -30.67 -5.38
N ARG A 201 77.33 -31.81 -5.09
CA ARG A 201 78.57 -31.90 -4.29
C ARG A 201 79.64 -32.64 -5.09
N VAL A 202 80.83 -32.04 -5.21
CA VAL A 202 81.97 -32.65 -5.92
C VAL A 202 83.09 -32.98 -4.93
N HIS A 203 83.60 -34.21 -4.98
CA HIS A 203 84.70 -34.66 -4.12
C HIS A 203 86.01 -34.74 -4.92
N VAL A 204 86.98 -33.90 -4.55
CA VAL A 204 88.31 -33.87 -5.18
C VAL A 204 89.31 -34.65 -4.33
N ARG A 205 90.01 -35.63 -4.94
CA ARG A 205 91.08 -36.39 -4.28
C ARG A 205 92.38 -36.24 -5.08
N THR A 206 93.44 -35.81 -4.40
CA THR A 206 94.77 -35.66 -5.01
C THR A 206 95.71 -36.71 -4.46
N GLU A 207 96.23 -37.58 -5.32
CA GLU A 207 97.19 -38.62 -4.95
C GLU A 207 98.56 -38.30 -5.58
N ARG A 208 99.64 -38.60 -4.85
CA ARG A 208 101.00 -38.15 -5.20
C ARG A 208 101.95 -39.34 -5.28
N TYR A 209 102.28 -39.75 -6.51
CA TYR A 209 103.30 -40.77 -6.74
C TYR A 209 104.70 -40.15 -6.70
N VAL A 210 105.64 -40.85 -6.07
CA VAL A 210 107.04 -40.43 -5.93
C VAL A 210 107.91 -41.43 -6.68
N ASN A 211 108.64 -40.97 -7.70
CA ASN A 211 109.87 -41.59 -8.23
C ASN A 211 110.60 -40.62 -9.19
N ASP A 212 111.73 -40.07 -8.72
CA ASP A 212 112.92 -39.57 -9.43
C ASP A 212 112.85 -38.69 -10.69
N ARG A 213 111.70 -38.11 -11.05
CA ARG A 213 111.61 -36.93 -11.95
C ARG A 213 110.60 -35.90 -11.39
N PRO A 214 110.69 -34.60 -11.76
CA PRO A 214 109.96 -33.54 -11.06
C PRO A 214 108.45 -33.80 -10.98
N PRO A 215 107.83 -33.60 -9.80
CA PRO A 215 106.50 -34.14 -9.52
C PRO A 215 105.41 -33.41 -10.29
N VAL A 216 104.78 -34.11 -11.23
CA VAL A 216 103.49 -33.72 -11.80
C VAL A 216 102.40 -34.19 -10.85
N ALA A 217 101.71 -33.27 -10.19
CA ALA A 217 100.49 -33.58 -9.45
C ALA A 217 99.35 -33.78 -10.45
N VAL A 218 98.69 -34.93 -10.41
CA VAL A 218 97.48 -35.21 -11.20
C VAL A 218 96.30 -35.19 -10.23
N THR A 219 95.38 -34.24 -10.45
CA THR A 219 94.15 -34.11 -9.65
C THR A 219 93.03 -34.87 -10.33
N HIS A 220 92.40 -35.81 -9.61
CA HIS A 220 91.24 -36.54 -10.10
C HIS A 220 89.95 -35.93 -9.53
N TYR A 221 89.03 -35.58 -10.43
CA TYR A 221 87.70 -35.08 -10.11
C TYR A 221 86.70 -36.23 -10.20
N TYR A 222 85.98 -36.49 -9.11
CA TYR A 222 84.88 -37.46 -9.09
C TYR A 222 83.55 -36.72 -8.92
N PHE A 223 82.67 -36.86 -9.92
CA PHE A 223 81.30 -36.37 -9.88
C PHE A 223 80.40 -37.52 -9.38
N ASP A 224 79.72 -37.31 -8.25
CA ASP A 224 78.79 -38.28 -7.67
C ASP A 224 77.35 -37.86 -8.01
N GLY A 225 76.90 -38.26 -9.20
CA GLY A 225 75.64 -37.82 -9.79
C GLY A 225 75.80 -37.42 -11.25
N SER A 226 74.72 -37.55 -12.03
CA SER A 226 74.75 -37.44 -13.50
C SER A 226 74.23 -36.10 -14.05
N GLU A 227 73.93 -35.11 -13.21
CA GLU A 227 73.34 -33.84 -13.64
C GLU A 227 73.95 -32.62 -12.90
N PRO A 228 74.42 -31.58 -13.63
CA PRO A 228 74.98 -30.38 -13.01
C PRO A 228 73.92 -29.60 -12.21
N PRO A 229 74.30 -28.76 -11.23
CA PRO A 229 73.36 -28.04 -10.38
C PRO A 229 72.39 -27.24 -11.21
N ALA A 230 71.10 -27.45 -10.97
CA ALA A 230 70.06 -26.92 -11.82
C ALA A 230 69.88 -25.40 -11.63
N ILE A 231 69.55 -24.71 -12.73
CA ILE A 231 69.01 -23.34 -12.65
C ILE A 231 67.68 -23.41 -11.90
N GLY A 232 67.38 -22.39 -11.10
CA GLY A 232 66.11 -22.35 -10.38
C GLY A 232 64.92 -22.29 -11.35
N GLY A 233 63.82 -22.94 -10.99
CA GLY A 233 62.59 -22.90 -11.78
C GLY A 233 62.03 -21.48 -11.88
N ARG A 234 61.36 -21.18 -13.00
CA ARG A 234 60.66 -19.91 -13.20
C ARG A 234 59.53 -19.76 -12.18
N GLY A 235 59.34 -18.55 -11.64
CA GLY A 235 58.20 -18.23 -10.79
C GLY A 235 56.90 -18.20 -11.59
N GLY A 236 55.80 -18.61 -10.98
CA GLY A 236 54.49 -18.67 -11.63
C GLY A 236 53.91 -17.29 -11.94
N ARG A 237 53.10 -17.21 -12.99
CA ARG A 237 52.39 -15.97 -13.35
C ARG A 237 51.36 -15.60 -12.26
N GLY A 238 51.22 -14.32 -11.94
CA GLY A 238 50.13 -13.86 -11.08
C GLY A 238 48.77 -14.02 -11.76
N GLY A 239 47.73 -14.37 -11.00
CA GLY A 239 46.37 -14.48 -11.51
C GLY A 239 45.81 -13.15 -12.00
N ARG A 240 44.92 -13.19 -12.99
CA ARG A 240 44.23 -11.99 -13.47
C ARG A 240 43.29 -11.44 -12.40
N GLY A 241 43.21 -10.12 -12.28
CA GLY A 241 42.16 -9.47 -11.47
C GLY A 241 40.78 -9.71 -12.09
N GLY A 242 39.75 -9.84 -11.25
CA GLY A 242 38.36 -9.96 -11.66
C GLY A 242 37.78 -8.64 -12.16
N LYS A 243 36.84 -8.71 -13.11
CA LYS A 243 36.06 -7.53 -13.56
C LYS A 243 35.24 -7.00 -12.38
N GLY A 244 35.21 -5.69 -12.20
CA GLY A 244 34.22 -5.06 -11.33
C GLY A 244 32.84 -5.14 -11.96
N GLY A 245 31.79 -4.96 -11.18
CA GLY A 245 30.41 -4.99 -11.64
C GLY A 245 30.04 -3.75 -12.45
N GLU A 246 29.00 -3.86 -13.27
CA GLU A 246 28.35 -2.67 -13.82
C GLU A 246 27.63 -1.93 -12.70
N GLY A 247 27.51 -0.61 -12.80
CA GLY A 247 26.64 0.14 -11.90
C GLY A 247 25.18 -0.30 -12.04
N GLY A 248 24.39 -0.19 -10.97
CA GLY A 248 22.95 -0.35 -11.07
C GLY A 248 22.35 0.78 -11.92
N ASP A 249 21.30 0.50 -12.69
CA ASP A 249 20.67 1.53 -13.51
C ASP A 249 19.95 2.56 -12.64
N GLY A 250 19.88 3.80 -13.10
CA GLY A 250 19.10 4.86 -12.49
C GLY A 250 17.61 4.55 -12.52
N GLY A 251 16.90 4.99 -11.49
CA GLY A 251 15.47 4.79 -11.33
C GLY A 251 14.63 5.79 -12.11
N LYS A 252 13.62 6.37 -11.45
CA LYS A 252 12.70 7.33 -12.09
C LYS A 252 12.27 8.41 -11.13
N VAL A 253 12.41 9.68 -11.50
CA VAL A 253 11.85 10.81 -10.75
C VAL A 253 10.86 11.57 -11.63
N VAL A 254 9.60 11.60 -11.21
CA VAL A 254 8.52 12.35 -11.85
C VAL A 254 7.98 13.38 -10.87
N VAL A 255 7.99 14.66 -11.27
CA VAL A 255 7.33 15.74 -10.54
C VAL A 255 6.23 16.34 -11.41
N LYS A 256 5.01 16.43 -10.88
CA LYS A 256 3.86 17.08 -11.51
C LYS A 256 3.33 18.14 -10.56
N THR A 257 3.32 19.40 -10.96
CA THR A 257 2.72 20.45 -10.14
C THR A 257 2.12 21.59 -10.93
N ARG A 258 1.09 22.26 -10.37
CA ARG A 258 0.49 23.45 -10.98
C ARG A 258 1.31 24.71 -10.63
N VAL A 259 1.73 24.86 -9.38
CA VAL A 259 2.44 26.05 -8.87
C VAL A 259 3.67 25.62 -8.06
N VAL A 260 4.84 26.20 -8.33
CA VAL A 260 6.06 25.96 -7.55
C VAL A 260 6.71 27.28 -7.13
N ASP A 261 6.89 27.44 -5.82
CA ASP A 261 7.69 28.50 -5.22
C ASP A 261 9.14 28.01 -5.09
N HIS A 262 10.10 28.75 -5.65
CA HIS A 262 11.55 28.45 -5.63
C HIS A 262 11.97 27.13 -6.31
N LEU A 263 11.60 26.94 -7.58
CA LEU A 263 12.02 25.77 -8.39
C LEU A 263 13.56 25.57 -8.45
N ASP A 264 14.35 26.62 -8.24
CA ASP A 264 15.81 26.60 -8.12
C ASP A 264 16.35 25.74 -6.96
N ARG A 265 15.46 25.30 -6.05
CA ARG A 265 15.78 24.48 -4.88
C ARG A 265 15.41 23.01 -5.03
N LEU A 266 14.91 22.59 -6.20
CA LEU A 266 14.48 21.21 -6.45
C LEU A 266 15.54 20.45 -7.25
N PHE A 267 16.13 19.43 -6.64
CA PHE A 267 17.26 18.66 -7.19
C PHE A 267 16.86 17.21 -7.45
N PRO A 268 16.37 16.88 -8.66
CA PRO A 268 16.13 15.50 -9.06
C PRO A 268 17.45 14.82 -9.46
N ASP A 269 17.68 13.60 -8.97
CA ASP A 269 18.83 12.76 -9.37
C ASP A 269 18.40 11.29 -9.45
N ALA A 270 18.66 10.66 -10.58
CA ALA A 270 18.42 9.25 -10.87
C ALA A 270 19.52 8.79 -11.81
N THR A 271 20.74 9.26 -11.57
CA THR A 271 21.93 8.83 -12.30
C THR A 271 22.19 7.33 -12.13
N GLY A 272 22.82 6.75 -13.16
CA GLY A 272 23.32 5.39 -13.10
C GLY A 272 24.41 5.26 -12.04
N GLY A 273 24.36 4.16 -11.28
CA GLY A 273 25.34 3.89 -10.25
C GLY A 273 26.77 3.81 -10.80
N PRO A 274 27.80 4.10 -9.99
CA PRO A 274 29.19 3.95 -10.42
C PRO A 274 29.52 2.48 -10.72
N GLN A 275 30.39 2.25 -11.70
CA GLN A 275 30.95 0.92 -11.93
C GLN A 275 31.72 0.42 -10.69
N GLY A 276 31.66 -0.88 -10.43
CA GLY A 276 32.44 -1.49 -9.37
C GLY A 276 33.93 -1.46 -9.67
N LYS A 277 34.76 -1.22 -8.65
CA LYS A 277 36.22 -1.19 -8.80
C LYS A 277 36.76 -2.53 -9.29
N CYS A 278 37.60 -2.49 -10.34
CA CYS A 278 38.32 -3.67 -10.83
C CYS A 278 39.20 -4.29 -9.73
N GLY A 279 39.32 -5.62 -9.75
CA GLY A 279 40.28 -6.32 -8.90
C GLY A 279 41.73 -6.03 -9.30
N GLU A 280 42.60 -5.81 -8.32
CA GLU A 280 44.04 -5.73 -8.57
C GLU A 280 44.59 -7.05 -9.13
N PRO A 281 45.55 -7.02 -10.09
CA PRO A 281 46.20 -8.23 -10.57
C PRO A 281 47.08 -8.86 -9.49
N GLY A 282 47.18 -10.19 -9.52
CA GLY A 282 48.10 -10.93 -8.67
C GLY A 282 49.56 -10.64 -9.03
N LYS A 283 50.46 -10.64 -8.04
CA LYS A 283 51.89 -10.50 -8.29
C LYS A 283 52.43 -11.82 -8.83
N GLY A 284 53.41 -11.73 -9.74
CA GLY A 284 54.15 -12.90 -10.19
C GLY A 284 54.93 -13.53 -9.03
N GLY A 285 55.00 -14.85 -9.03
CA GLY A 285 55.79 -15.60 -8.06
C GLY A 285 57.27 -15.30 -8.22
N GLY A 286 57.99 -15.19 -7.10
CA GLY A 286 59.44 -15.05 -7.13
C GLY A 286 60.09 -16.28 -7.77
N GLY A 287 61.08 -16.06 -8.62
CA GLY A 287 61.84 -17.14 -9.23
C GLY A 287 62.49 -18.04 -8.19
N GLY A 288 62.59 -19.33 -8.50
CA GLY A 288 63.26 -20.30 -7.65
C GLY A 288 64.76 -20.00 -7.55
N PRO A 289 65.39 -20.13 -6.37
CA PRO A 289 66.83 -20.00 -6.29
C PRO A 289 67.54 -21.13 -7.06
N GLY A 290 68.65 -20.83 -7.72
CA GLY A 290 69.48 -21.87 -8.35
C GLY A 290 70.13 -22.81 -7.35
N GLY A 291 70.49 -24.00 -7.83
CA GLY A 291 71.24 -25.00 -7.08
C GLY A 291 72.61 -24.49 -6.66
N ARG A 292 73.06 -24.92 -5.49
CA ARG A 292 74.39 -24.64 -4.92
C ARG A 292 75.37 -25.71 -5.39
N PHE A 293 76.47 -25.26 -5.99
CA PHE A 293 77.64 -26.07 -6.24
C PHE A 293 78.58 -25.94 -5.04
N HIS A 294 78.84 -27.05 -4.36
CA HIS A 294 79.79 -27.10 -3.25
C HIS A 294 81.11 -27.72 -3.73
N ASP A 295 82.12 -26.86 -3.93
CA ASP A 295 83.47 -27.25 -4.35
C ASP A 295 84.35 -27.51 -3.12
N TYR A 296 84.94 -28.71 -3.05
CA TYR A 296 85.74 -29.18 -1.92
C TYR A 296 87.20 -29.37 -2.33
N VAL A 297 88.03 -28.36 -2.10
CA VAL A 297 89.47 -28.41 -2.35
C VAL A 297 90.23 -28.64 -1.05
N ALA A 298 90.74 -29.86 -0.85
CA ALA A 298 91.66 -30.18 0.24
C ALA A 298 93.11 -29.98 -0.23
N ILE A 299 93.79 -28.97 0.33
CA ILE A 299 95.23 -28.71 0.09
C ILE A 299 96.03 -29.27 1.28
N ASN A 300 97.24 -29.77 1.01
CA ASN A 300 98.11 -30.50 1.97
C ASN A 300 98.62 -29.69 3.19
N SER A 301 97.98 -28.57 3.56
CA SER A 301 98.24 -27.78 4.77
C SER A 301 97.16 -27.92 5.86
N GLY A 302 96.05 -28.62 5.59
CA GLY A 302 95.00 -28.90 6.59
C GLY A 302 93.88 -27.86 6.67
N GLU A 303 93.92 -26.78 5.89
CA GLU A 303 92.77 -25.89 5.69
C GLU A 303 91.89 -26.36 4.53
N VAL A 304 90.58 -26.43 4.78
CA VAL A 304 89.55 -26.71 3.75
C VAL A 304 88.86 -25.39 3.41
N HIS A 305 89.07 -24.88 2.20
CA HIS A 305 88.35 -23.71 1.71
C HIS A 305 87.01 -24.11 1.10
N TYR A 306 85.92 -23.73 1.76
CA TYR A 306 84.56 -23.91 1.24
C TYR A 306 84.23 -22.80 0.24
N LYS A 307 84.16 -23.11 -1.05
CA LYS A 307 83.59 -22.20 -2.06
C LYS A 307 82.25 -22.72 -2.53
N THR A 308 81.17 -22.08 -2.07
CA THR A 308 79.82 -22.39 -2.55
C THR A 308 79.45 -21.39 -3.65
N THR A 309 79.30 -21.87 -4.88
CA THR A 309 78.88 -21.05 -6.02
C THR A 309 77.45 -21.43 -6.39
N ARG A 310 76.52 -20.47 -6.37
CA ARG A 310 75.12 -20.73 -6.71
C ARG A 310 74.90 -20.52 -8.21
N ARG A 311 74.20 -21.44 -8.86
CA ARG A 311 73.63 -21.22 -10.19
C ARG A 311 72.60 -20.09 -10.16
N GLU A 312 72.30 -19.56 -11.34
CA GLU A 312 71.31 -18.49 -11.48
C GLU A 312 69.95 -18.91 -10.92
N SER A 313 69.30 -17.99 -10.21
CA SER A 313 67.89 -18.12 -9.86
C SER A 313 67.05 -18.05 -11.13
N GLY A 314 65.96 -18.80 -11.16
CA GLY A 314 64.97 -18.65 -12.23
C GLY A 314 64.42 -17.23 -12.27
N PRO A 315 63.92 -16.76 -13.42
CA PRO A 315 63.23 -15.48 -13.49
C PRO A 315 61.93 -15.54 -12.69
N SER A 316 61.54 -14.40 -12.10
CA SER A 316 60.22 -14.27 -11.49
C SER A 316 59.13 -14.37 -12.57
N GLY A 317 57.95 -14.83 -12.16
CA GLY A 317 56.78 -14.82 -13.03
C GLY A 317 56.35 -13.39 -13.37
N PRO A 318 55.72 -13.17 -14.53
CA PRO A 318 55.06 -11.90 -14.80
C PRO A 318 53.85 -11.73 -13.85
N GLY A 319 53.48 -10.47 -13.59
CA GLY A 319 52.22 -10.17 -12.92
C GLY A 319 51.00 -10.65 -13.71
N GLY A 320 49.86 -10.71 -13.03
CA GLY A 320 48.57 -10.93 -13.68
C GLY A 320 48.19 -9.79 -14.61
N GLY A 321 47.27 -10.08 -15.53
CA GLY A 321 46.65 -9.02 -16.32
C GLY A 321 45.70 -8.18 -15.47
N HIS A 322 45.61 -6.88 -15.76
CA HIS A 322 44.51 -6.08 -15.24
C HIS A 322 43.18 -6.58 -15.79
N ALA A 323 42.12 -6.43 -15.00
CA ALA A 323 40.75 -6.51 -15.49
C ALA A 323 40.44 -5.30 -16.38
N LEU A 324 39.47 -5.45 -17.28
CA LEU A 324 38.89 -4.28 -17.95
C LEU A 324 37.91 -3.58 -16.99
N PRO A 325 37.79 -2.25 -17.04
CA PRO A 325 36.69 -1.54 -16.39
C PRO A 325 35.34 -2.02 -16.92
N ASN A 326 34.29 -1.75 -16.15
CA ASN A 326 32.92 -2.04 -16.55
C ASN A 326 32.18 -0.72 -16.86
N HIS A 327 30.90 -0.81 -17.19
CA HIS A 327 30.10 0.39 -17.46
C HIS A 327 29.45 0.91 -16.18
N HIS A 328 29.22 2.24 -16.14
CA HIS A 328 28.29 2.83 -15.20
C HIS A 328 26.88 2.31 -15.51
N GLY A 329 25.96 2.39 -14.55
CA GLY A 329 24.55 2.14 -14.84
C GLY A 329 24.02 3.10 -15.91
N ILE A 330 22.93 2.72 -16.56
CA ILE A 330 22.23 3.65 -17.47
C ILE A 330 21.49 4.69 -16.63
N ASP A 331 21.57 5.97 -16.99
CA ASP A 331 20.81 7.02 -16.30
C ASP A 331 19.29 6.81 -16.42
N GLY A 332 18.59 7.11 -15.33
CA GLY A 332 17.15 6.95 -15.19
C GLY A 332 16.31 8.04 -15.85
N LEU A 333 14.99 7.96 -15.66
CA LEU A 333 14.07 8.96 -16.21
C LEU A 333 13.85 10.14 -15.24
N HIS A 334 14.14 11.35 -15.71
CA HIS A 334 13.69 12.59 -15.10
C HIS A 334 12.59 13.25 -15.91
N ALA A 335 11.42 13.46 -15.31
CA ALA A 335 10.31 14.17 -15.92
C ALA A 335 9.71 15.20 -14.96
N MET A 336 9.61 16.45 -15.41
CA MET A 336 8.99 17.55 -14.67
C MET A 336 7.88 18.19 -15.51
N GLU A 337 6.64 18.07 -15.05
CA GLU A 337 5.46 18.72 -15.65
C GLU A 337 5.03 19.87 -14.72
N MET A 338 5.48 21.07 -15.06
CA MET A 338 5.13 22.32 -14.37
C MET A 338 3.91 22.97 -15.03
N ASN A 339 3.03 23.59 -14.25
CA ASN A 339 1.71 24.09 -14.68
C ASN A 339 0.76 22.98 -15.15
N ALA A 340 0.84 21.79 -14.53
CA ALA A 340 -0.11 20.71 -14.77
C ALA A 340 -1.56 21.19 -14.52
N PRO A 341 -2.52 20.94 -15.43
CA PRO A 341 -3.93 21.27 -15.20
C PRO A 341 -4.46 20.61 -13.93
N LEU A 342 -5.16 21.37 -13.08
CA LEU A 342 -5.58 20.90 -11.76
C LEU A 342 -6.46 19.64 -11.82
N ALA A 343 -7.36 19.59 -12.81
CA ALA A 343 -8.23 18.44 -13.09
C ALA A 343 -7.44 17.15 -13.39
N ARG A 344 -6.29 17.25 -14.08
CA ARG A 344 -5.43 16.09 -14.35
C ARG A 344 -4.79 15.51 -13.09
N LEU A 345 -4.62 16.32 -12.04
CA LEU A 345 -4.09 15.83 -10.76
C LEU A 345 -5.07 14.83 -10.10
N GLY A 346 -6.38 14.98 -10.35
CA GLY A 346 -7.42 14.09 -9.82
C GLY A 346 -7.31 12.63 -10.28
N HIS A 347 -6.59 12.33 -11.35
CA HIS A 347 -6.27 10.97 -11.75
C HIS A 347 -5.25 10.28 -10.83
N PHE A 348 -4.35 11.04 -10.19
CA PHE A 348 -3.30 10.49 -9.31
C PHE A 348 -3.78 10.26 -7.88
N PHE A 349 -4.74 11.06 -7.40
CA PHE A 349 -5.38 10.86 -6.11
C PHE A 349 -6.26 9.60 -6.12
N ASP A 350 -6.27 8.86 -5.03
CA ASP A 350 -7.19 7.75 -4.82
C ASP A 350 -8.62 8.22 -4.47
N GLU A 351 -9.63 7.38 -4.76
CA GLU A 351 -11.03 7.67 -4.43
C GLU A 351 -11.33 7.67 -2.93
N HIS A 352 -10.62 6.87 -2.12
CA HIS A 352 -10.80 6.85 -0.68
C HIS A 352 -10.32 8.17 -0.07
N PHE A 353 -9.21 8.75 -0.57
CA PHE A 353 -8.77 10.07 -0.14
C PHE A 353 -9.87 11.14 -0.32
N PHE A 354 -10.44 11.27 -1.52
CA PHE A 354 -11.51 12.26 -1.75
C PHE A 354 -12.79 11.96 -0.97
N ARG A 355 -13.13 10.68 -0.76
CA ARG A 355 -14.28 10.30 0.08
C ARG A 355 -14.07 10.69 1.53
N ARG A 356 -12.86 10.47 2.08
CA ARG A 356 -12.45 10.91 3.42
C ARG A 356 -12.54 12.43 3.55
N LEU A 357 -11.98 13.15 2.58
CA LEU A 357 -12.02 14.61 2.54
C LEU A 357 -13.46 15.15 2.46
N LEU A 358 -14.31 14.58 1.61
CA LEU A 358 -15.72 14.98 1.51
C LEU A 358 -16.41 14.84 2.88
N GLN A 359 -16.21 13.72 3.57
CA GLN A 359 -16.84 13.50 4.88
C GLN A 359 -16.35 14.49 5.95
N ARG A 360 -15.04 14.80 5.98
CA ARG A 360 -14.50 15.87 6.85
C ARG A 360 -15.17 17.21 6.56
N VAL A 361 -15.28 17.58 5.28
CA VAL A 361 -15.92 18.84 4.86
C VAL A 361 -17.42 18.87 5.17
N LYS A 362 -18.13 17.74 5.07
CA LYS A 362 -19.53 17.61 5.52
C LYS A 362 -19.67 17.95 7.00
N TYR A 363 -18.74 17.47 7.84
CA TYR A 363 -18.72 17.79 9.27
C TYR A 363 -18.44 19.25 9.56
N TRP A 364 -17.36 19.80 8.99
CA TRP A 364 -17.04 21.22 9.13
C TRP A 364 -18.24 22.10 8.79
N TYR A 365 -18.97 21.79 7.72
CA TYR A 365 -20.18 22.50 7.31
C TYR A 365 -21.37 22.28 8.27
N LEU A 366 -21.53 21.08 8.82
CA LEU A 366 -22.54 20.78 9.84
C LEU A 366 -22.33 21.53 11.17
N PHE A 367 -21.11 21.98 11.48
CA PHE A 367 -20.78 22.72 12.70
C PHE A 367 -20.63 24.22 12.47
N ASN A 368 -20.14 24.63 11.29
CA ASN A 368 -20.00 26.03 10.87
C ASN A 368 -21.21 26.50 10.05
N VAL A 369 -22.41 26.24 10.57
CA VAL A 369 -23.65 26.58 9.88
C VAL A 369 -23.88 28.10 9.88
N PRO A 370 -24.17 28.72 8.73
CA PRO A 370 -24.53 30.14 8.67
C PRO A 370 -25.82 30.42 9.44
N GLN A 371 -25.80 31.49 10.24
CA GLN A 371 -26.89 31.92 11.11
C GLN A 371 -27.21 33.38 10.84
N LYS A 372 -28.50 33.67 10.63
CA LYS A 372 -29.01 35.03 10.40
C LYS A 372 -30.34 35.26 11.11
N PHE A 373 -30.37 34.94 12.40
CA PHE A 373 -31.61 35.01 13.18
C PHE A 373 -31.90 36.37 13.78
N SER A 374 -30.92 37.25 13.97
CA SER A 374 -31.10 38.63 14.46
C SER A 374 -30.87 39.66 13.35
N GLU A 375 -31.21 40.93 13.61
CA GLU A 375 -30.83 42.06 12.75
C GLU A 375 -29.29 42.19 12.67
N GLY A 376 -28.69 41.67 11.61
CA GLY A 376 -27.24 41.71 11.42
C GLY A 376 -26.77 41.10 10.10
N ALA A 377 -25.43 41.05 9.94
CA ALA A 377 -24.78 40.23 8.93
C ALA A 377 -25.02 38.73 9.21
N ILE A 378 -24.69 37.87 8.24
CA ILE A 378 -24.64 36.43 8.50
C ILE A 378 -23.45 36.19 9.42
N SER A 379 -23.71 35.46 10.51
CA SER A 379 -22.67 35.01 11.44
C SER A 379 -22.42 33.53 11.23
N TYR A 380 -21.16 33.14 11.29
CA TYR A 380 -20.74 31.74 11.26
C TYR A 380 -20.33 31.33 12.70
N THR A 381 -20.14 30.03 12.94
CA THR A 381 -19.61 29.57 14.24
C THR A 381 -18.15 29.98 14.37
N ASP A 382 -17.40 29.78 13.29
CA ASP A 382 -16.01 30.16 13.05
C ASP A 382 -15.88 30.55 11.56
N ASP A 383 -15.40 31.77 11.31
CA ASP A 383 -15.30 32.38 9.97
C ASP A 383 -14.14 31.77 9.15
N ASP A 384 -13.05 31.38 9.80
CA ASP A 384 -11.88 30.76 9.16
C ASP A 384 -12.22 29.34 8.72
N ASN A 385 -12.92 28.58 9.56
CA ASN A 385 -13.47 27.28 9.17
C ASN A 385 -14.52 27.39 8.05
N TRP A 386 -15.39 28.42 8.06
CA TRP A 386 -16.31 28.68 6.95
C TRP A 386 -15.57 28.90 5.63
N LYS A 387 -14.49 29.68 5.65
CA LYS A 387 -13.63 29.91 4.49
C LYS A 387 -12.93 28.62 4.03
N LEU A 388 -12.38 27.84 4.95
CA LEU A 388 -11.67 26.57 4.68
C LEU A 388 -12.58 25.53 4.00
N ILE A 389 -13.86 25.45 4.40
CA ILE A 389 -14.88 24.64 3.72
C ILE A 389 -15.00 25.05 2.24
N GLY A 390 -15.15 26.35 1.98
CA GLY A 390 -15.30 26.89 0.63
C GLY A 390 -14.08 26.63 -0.26
N GLU A 391 -12.88 26.87 0.28
CA GLU A 391 -11.61 26.61 -0.42
C GLU A 391 -11.37 25.11 -0.69
N THR A 392 -11.77 24.25 0.24
CA THR A 392 -11.64 22.79 0.08
C THR A 392 -12.63 22.25 -0.94
N LEU A 393 -13.90 22.68 -0.88
CA LEU A 393 -14.92 22.30 -1.87
C LEU A 393 -14.57 22.80 -3.27
N ALA A 394 -14.12 24.05 -3.41
CA ALA A 394 -13.67 24.59 -4.69
C ALA A 394 -12.50 23.78 -5.26
N TRP A 395 -11.48 23.49 -4.44
CA TRP A 395 -10.35 22.66 -4.85
C TRP A 395 -10.78 21.24 -5.28
N MET A 396 -11.67 20.59 -4.52
CA MET A 396 -12.19 19.27 -4.89
C MET A 396 -12.94 19.29 -6.23
N VAL A 397 -13.76 20.32 -6.47
CA VAL A 397 -14.51 20.47 -7.72
C VAL A 397 -13.57 20.69 -8.91
N GLU A 398 -12.53 21.52 -8.75
CA GLU A 398 -11.54 21.77 -9.80
C GLU A 398 -10.64 20.56 -10.08
N VAL A 399 -10.19 19.82 -9.05
CA VAL A 399 -9.36 18.62 -9.18
C VAL A 399 -10.14 17.45 -9.77
N LEU A 400 -11.43 17.33 -9.51
CA LEU A 400 -12.27 16.26 -10.03
C LEU A 400 -12.96 16.60 -11.36
N ALA A 401 -12.74 17.78 -11.94
CA ALA A 401 -13.46 18.24 -13.12
C ALA A 401 -13.34 17.30 -14.35
N ASP A 402 -12.19 16.62 -14.53
CA ASP A 402 -11.97 15.66 -15.62
C ASP A 402 -12.85 14.38 -15.50
N PHE A 403 -13.60 14.19 -14.39
CA PHE A 403 -14.56 13.10 -14.20
C PHE A 403 -16.02 13.52 -14.49
N TYR A 404 -16.28 14.78 -14.86
CA TYR A 404 -17.62 15.27 -15.18
C TYR A 404 -18.07 14.81 -16.57
N GLU A 405 -19.29 14.27 -16.69
CA GLU A 405 -19.93 13.88 -17.97
C GLU A 405 -19.12 12.95 -18.90
N VAL A 406 -18.05 12.32 -18.43
CA VAL A 406 -17.26 11.36 -19.23
C VAL A 406 -18.02 10.06 -19.47
N GLU A 407 -18.26 9.74 -20.73
CA GLU A 407 -18.80 8.44 -21.14
C GLU A 407 -17.78 7.32 -20.87
N ASN A 408 -18.26 6.19 -20.32
CA ASN A 408 -17.46 4.98 -20.05
C ASN A 408 -16.36 5.12 -18.96
N LEU A 409 -16.63 5.88 -17.90
CA LEU A 409 -15.81 5.82 -16.68
C LEU A 409 -15.76 4.40 -16.09
N ASP A 410 -14.61 4.02 -15.56
CA ASP A 410 -14.47 2.82 -14.72
C ASP A 410 -15.13 3.03 -13.35
N LEU A 411 -15.13 2.00 -12.49
CA LEU A 411 -15.78 2.08 -11.18
C LEU A 411 -15.20 3.20 -10.31
N ALA A 412 -13.90 3.47 -10.40
CA ALA A 412 -13.23 4.51 -9.62
C ALA A 412 -13.56 5.91 -10.14
N GLY A 413 -13.54 6.10 -11.45
CA GLY A 413 -13.99 7.33 -12.12
C GLY A 413 -15.45 7.65 -11.83
N ALA A 414 -16.33 6.65 -11.89
CA ALA A 414 -17.75 6.82 -11.56
C ALA A 414 -17.97 7.24 -10.09
N ARG A 415 -17.19 6.68 -9.15
CA ARG A 415 -17.20 7.08 -7.74
C ARG A 415 -16.64 8.50 -7.53
N LYS A 416 -15.58 8.87 -8.25
CA LYS A 416 -15.04 10.24 -8.28
C LYS A 416 -16.05 11.25 -8.83
N ASN A 417 -16.80 10.91 -9.87
CA ASN A 417 -17.89 11.73 -10.39
C ASN A 417 -19.03 11.91 -9.36
N GLN A 418 -19.41 10.85 -8.62
CA GLN A 418 -20.37 11.01 -7.50
C GLN A 418 -19.85 12.00 -6.44
N ILE A 419 -18.57 11.89 -6.05
CA ILE A 419 -17.95 12.81 -5.09
C ILE A 419 -17.94 14.25 -5.63
N LEU A 420 -17.65 14.44 -6.92
CA LEU A 420 -17.74 15.74 -7.61
C LEU A 420 -19.16 16.32 -7.53
N MET A 421 -20.21 15.52 -7.77
CA MET A 421 -21.60 15.98 -7.68
C MET A 421 -21.98 16.40 -6.25
N GLU A 422 -21.58 15.63 -5.24
CA GLU A 422 -21.82 16.00 -3.84
C GLU A 422 -21.06 17.28 -3.45
N ALA A 423 -19.77 17.38 -3.81
CA ALA A 423 -18.94 18.57 -3.55
C ALA A 423 -19.47 19.82 -4.27
N THR A 424 -19.94 19.68 -5.52
CA THR A 424 -20.52 20.78 -6.30
C THR A 424 -21.80 21.30 -5.65
N ASN A 425 -22.71 20.40 -5.24
CA ASN A 425 -23.95 20.79 -4.54
C ASN A 425 -23.66 21.49 -3.20
N MET A 426 -22.67 21.00 -2.45
CA MET A 426 -22.21 21.66 -1.22
C MET A 426 -21.59 23.03 -1.49
N LEU A 427 -20.78 23.18 -2.55
CA LEU A 427 -20.17 24.46 -2.93
C LEU A 427 -21.21 25.50 -3.35
N VAL A 428 -22.26 25.08 -4.07
CA VAL A 428 -23.40 25.95 -4.42
C VAL A 428 -24.17 26.39 -3.19
N ASN A 429 -24.38 25.50 -2.21
CA ASN A 429 -25.00 25.87 -0.94
C ASN A 429 -24.12 26.86 -0.15
N HIS A 430 -22.80 26.60 -0.08
CA HIS A 430 -21.82 27.41 0.64
C HIS A 430 -21.76 28.83 0.08
N ARG A 431 -21.58 28.97 -1.24
CA ARG A 431 -21.61 30.26 -1.96
C ARG A 431 -22.95 31.00 -1.90
N SER A 432 -24.02 30.36 -1.43
CA SER A 432 -25.36 30.95 -1.26
C SER A 432 -25.72 31.22 0.21
N ASP A 433 -24.78 31.09 1.14
CA ASP A 433 -25.00 31.12 2.61
C ASP A 433 -26.15 30.21 3.08
N LYS A 434 -26.33 29.08 2.38
CA LYS A 434 -27.23 28.02 2.80
C LYS A 434 -26.51 27.12 3.79
N THR A 435 -27.28 26.45 4.63
CA THR A 435 -26.77 25.41 5.52
C THR A 435 -26.45 24.14 4.73
N TYR A 436 -25.75 23.19 5.38
CA TYR A 436 -25.46 21.88 4.81
C TYR A 436 -26.68 21.21 4.14
N PHE A 437 -27.86 21.35 4.76
CA PHE A 437 -29.12 20.77 4.25
C PHE A 437 -29.83 21.62 3.17
N GLY A 438 -29.16 22.62 2.58
CA GLY A 438 -29.69 23.46 1.51
C GLY A 438 -30.75 24.50 1.96
N THR A 439 -30.99 24.64 3.25
CA THR A 439 -31.91 25.64 3.82
C THR A 439 -31.21 26.96 4.08
N SER A 440 -31.89 28.10 4.14
CA SER A 440 -31.25 29.40 4.39
C SER A 440 -30.75 29.57 5.84
N ALA A 441 -29.85 30.54 6.05
CA ALA A 441 -29.30 30.91 7.35
C ALA A 441 -30.34 31.29 8.44
N ASP A 442 -31.55 31.67 8.05
CA ASP A 442 -32.68 32.01 8.94
C ASP A 442 -33.77 30.90 9.02
N HIS A 443 -33.61 29.77 8.32
CA HIS A 443 -34.67 28.77 8.21
C HIS A 443 -34.97 27.99 9.51
N VAL A 444 -36.24 27.82 9.86
CA VAL A 444 -36.70 27.00 10.99
C VAL A 444 -37.84 26.05 10.57
N PRO A 445 -37.92 24.86 11.17
CA PRO A 445 -39.05 23.97 10.96
C PRO A 445 -40.33 24.52 11.63
N ARG A 446 -41.46 24.37 10.94
CA ARG A 446 -42.80 24.56 11.52
C ARG A 446 -43.28 23.38 12.35
N ILE A 447 -42.71 22.19 12.22
CA ILE A 447 -43.12 21.03 13.02
C ILE A 447 -42.79 21.27 14.51
N MET A 448 -43.76 21.00 15.39
CA MET A 448 -43.65 21.21 16.84
C MET A 448 -42.39 20.55 17.41
N LEU A 449 -41.75 21.20 18.39
CA LEU A 449 -40.53 20.69 19.02
C LEU A 449 -40.70 19.29 19.60
N ARG A 450 -41.88 18.98 20.18
CA ARG A 450 -42.23 17.62 20.66
C ARG A 450 -42.18 16.55 19.55
N ASP A 451 -42.59 16.91 18.34
CA ASP A 451 -42.67 15.99 17.20
C ASP A 451 -41.29 15.86 16.52
N VAL A 452 -40.47 16.93 16.52
CA VAL A 452 -39.03 16.84 16.19
C VAL A 452 -38.29 15.92 17.17
N ARG A 453 -38.53 16.07 18.47
CA ARG A 453 -38.02 15.20 19.56
C ARG A 453 -38.43 13.74 19.32
N ALA A 454 -39.71 13.46 19.11
CA ALA A 454 -40.18 12.10 18.84
C ALA A 454 -39.60 11.51 17.54
N ASN A 455 -39.32 12.34 16.53
CA ASN A 455 -38.65 11.91 15.29
C ASN A 455 -37.15 11.65 15.50
N PHE A 456 -36.48 12.39 16.38
CA PHE A 456 -35.09 12.16 16.78
C PHE A 456 -34.96 10.86 17.58
N GLU A 457 -35.82 10.64 18.58
CA GLU A 457 -35.85 9.42 19.40
C GLU A 457 -36.08 8.17 18.52
N LYS A 458 -37.03 8.23 17.57
CA LYS A 458 -37.24 7.16 16.56
C LYS A 458 -36.02 6.98 15.65
N ALA A 459 -35.34 8.06 15.26
CA ALA A 459 -34.15 7.96 14.42
C ALA A 459 -32.96 7.32 15.16
N ILE A 460 -32.85 7.55 16.47
CA ILE A 460 -31.90 6.86 17.35
C ILE A 460 -32.22 5.37 17.47
N ASP A 461 -33.44 5.00 17.86
CA ASP A 461 -33.84 3.59 18.01
C ASP A 461 -33.66 2.78 16.70
N HIS A 462 -34.03 3.37 15.56
CA HIS A 462 -33.80 2.77 14.25
C HIS A 462 -32.30 2.70 13.91
N ARG A 463 -31.50 3.71 14.29
CA ARG A 463 -30.06 3.70 14.10
C ARG A 463 -29.40 2.62 14.95
N GLU A 464 -29.71 2.47 16.22
CA GLU A 464 -29.11 1.44 17.10
C GLU A 464 -29.28 0.03 16.51
N LYS A 465 -30.50 -0.29 16.08
CA LYS A 465 -30.84 -1.58 15.46
C LYS A 465 -30.08 -1.81 14.15
N LEU A 466 -29.94 -0.77 13.32
CA LEU A 466 -29.18 -0.83 12.07
C LEU A 466 -27.66 -0.87 12.32
N GLU A 467 -27.17 -0.12 13.30
CA GLU A 467 -25.75 -0.02 13.64
C GLU A 467 -25.22 -1.37 14.12
N GLN A 468 -25.96 -2.07 14.98
CA GLN A 468 -25.59 -3.43 15.40
C GLN A 468 -25.54 -4.39 14.19
N ALA A 469 -26.61 -4.43 13.39
CA ALA A 469 -26.65 -5.30 12.21
C ALA A 469 -25.57 -4.96 11.17
N TYR A 470 -25.20 -3.68 11.05
CA TYR A 470 -24.12 -3.21 10.18
C TYR A 470 -22.73 -3.56 10.74
N VAL A 471 -22.50 -3.40 12.04
CA VAL A 471 -21.26 -3.81 12.73
C VAL A 471 -21.03 -5.31 12.59
N ASP A 472 -22.08 -6.13 12.74
CA ASP A 472 -22.00 -7.58 12.56
C ASP A 472 -21.68 -7.94 11.09
N LEU A 473 -22.38 -7.33 10.13
CA LEU A 473 -22.12 -7.50 8.69
C LEU A 473 -20.70 -7.07 8.32
N ALA A 474 -20.21 -5.98 8.89
CA ALA A 474 -18.88 -5.44 8.68
C ALA A 474 -17.78 -6.35 9.26
N ALA A 475 -17.97 -6.86 10.48
CA ALA A 475 -17.04 -7.80 11.09
C ALA A 475 -16.95 -9.10 10.27
N ASP A 476 -18.08 -9.59 9.75
CA ASP A 476 -18.09 -10.74 8.85
C ASP A 476 -17.51 -10.43 7.46
N PHE A 477 -17.65 -9.19 6.97
CA PHE A 477 -16.99 -8.74 5.74
C PHE A 477 -15.48 -8.58 5.91
N ALA A 478 -15.01 -8.08 7.05
CA ALA A 478 -13.60 -7.97 7.40
C ALA A 478 -12.94 -9.36 7.47
N LYS A 479 -13.54 -10.31 8.20
CA LYS A 479 -13.12 -11.73 8.20
C LYS A 479 -13.12 -12.32 6.78
N ALA A 480 -14.15 -12.02 5.98
CA ALA A 480 -14.21 -12.49 4.59
C ALA A 480 -13.11 -11.89 3.70
N ARG A 481 -12.72 -10.62 3.92
CA ARG A 481 -11.59 -9.93 3.26
C ARG A 481 -10.26 -10.56 3.69
N GLU A 482 -10.05 -10.77 4.98
CA GLU A 482 -8.85 -11.42 5.52
C GLU A 482 -8.66 -12.83 4.96
N ILE A 483 -9.69 -13.68 4.98
CA ILE A 483 -9.60 -15.04 4.43
C ILE A 483 -9.41 -15.01 2.91
N SER A 484 -10.05 -14.07 2.19
CA SER A 484 -9.84 -13.91 0.74
C SER A 484 -8.44 -13.40 0.40
N PHE A 485 -7.86 -12.52 1.22
CA PHE A 485 -6.50 -12.02 1.08
C PHE A 485 -5.47 -13.12 1.37
N SER A 486 -5.62 -13.86 2.48
CA SER A 486 -4.80 -15.04 2.79
C SER A 486 -4.91 -16.11 1.69
N LYS A 487 -6.10 -16.30 1.09
CA LYS A 487 -6.30 -17.16 -0.08
C LYS A 487 -5.55 -16.63 -1.31
N ALA A 488 -5.58 -15.32 -1.58
CA ALA A 488 -4.87 -14.71 -2.70
C ALA A 488 -3.34 -14.81 -2.53
N GLN A 489 -2.79 -14.51 -1.35
CA GLN A 489 -1.38 -14.73 -1.02
C GLN A 489 -0.99 -16.20 -1.21
N LYS A 490 -1.79 -17.15 -0.71
CA LYS A 490 -1.53 -18.59 -0.90
C LYS A 490 -1.57 -19.01 -2.37
N ILE A 491 -2.49 -18.46 -3.18
CA ILE A 491 -2.51 -18.71 -4.63
C ILE A 491 -1.25 -18.15 -5.29
N ALA A 492 -0.84 -16.91 -4.98
CA ALA A 492 0.39 -16.32 -5.53
C ALA A 492 1.64 -17.14 -5.16
N HIS A 493 1.76 -17.54 -3.89
CA HIS A 493 2.86 -18.36 -3.37
C HIS A 493 2.90 -19.75 -4.02
N LEU A 494 1.76 -20.44 -4.13
CA LEU A 494 1.68 -21.73 -4.83
C LEU A 494 1.96 -21.59 -6.34
N THR A 495 1.60 -20.45 -6.96
CA THR A 495 1.91 -20.18 -8.38
C THR A 495 3.42 -20.00 -8.56
N ALA A 496 4.08 -19.24 -7.68
CA ALA A 496 5.53 -19.05 -7.72
C ALA A 496 6.29 -20.36 -7.47
N PHE A 497 5.84 -21.19 -6.51
CA PHE A 497 6.43 -22.53 -6.33
C PHE A 497 6.17 -23.45 -7.51
N ALA A 498 5.00 -23.44 -8.12
CA ALA A 498 4.74 -24.24 -9.32
C ALA A 498 5.73 -23.88 -10.44
N ALA A 499 5.92 -22.59 -10.74
CA ALA A 499 6.89 -22.14 -11.73
C ALA A 499 8.35 -22.53 -11.38
N ALA A 500 8.75 -22.40 -10.10
CA ALA A 500 10.10 -22.76 -9.67
C ALA A 500 10.38 -24.28 -9.76
N TYR A 501 9.38 -25.13 -9.46
CA TYR A 501 9.52 -26.58 -9.63
C TYR A 501 9.43 -27.02 -11.09
N GLU A 502 8.67 -26.31 -11.94
CA GLU A 502 8.63 -26.50 -13.40
C GLU A 502 10.01 -26.22 -14.01
N GLU A 503 10.59 -25.05 -13.73
CA GLU A 503 11.96 -24.70 -14.12
C GLU A 503 12.99 -25.72 -13.59
N ALA A 504 12.85 -26.19 -12.35
CA ALA A 504 13.74 -27.21 -11.80
C ALA A 504 13.57 -28.59 -12.47
N CYS A 505 12.37 -28.92 -12.97
CA CYS A 505 12.13 -30.12 -13.76
C CYS A 505 12.76 -29.99 -15.16
N ASP A 506 12.51 -28.89 -15.87
CA ASP A 506 13.06 -28.64 -17.21
C ASP A 506 14.60 -28.66 -17.21
N ASN A 507 15.24 -27.99 -16.24
CA ASN A 507 16.69 -28.03 -16.02
C ASN A 507 17.24 -29.45 -15.72
N LEU A 508 16.41 -30.35 -15.20
CA LEU A 508 16.78 -31.74 -14.97
C LEU A 508 16.57 -32.61 -16.21
N VAL A 509 15.59 -32.32 -17.07
CA VAL A 509 15.44 -32.99 -18.37
C VAL A 509 16.68 -32.77 -19.23
N GLU A 510 17.14 -31.52 -19.37
CA GLU A 510 18.36 -31.21 -20.13
C GLU A 510 19.58 -31.98 -19.59
N LYS A 511 19.71 -32.09 -18.26
CA LYS A 511 20.78 -32.88 -17.63
C LYS A 511 20.62 -34.37 -17.87
N ILE A 512 19.41 -34.92 -17.84
CA ILE A 512 19.13 -36.33 -18.13
C ILE A 512 19.51 -36.66 -19.59
N GLU A 513 19.13 -35.82 -20.56
CA GLU A 513 19.43 -36.04 -21.98
C GLU A 513 20.94 -35.93 -22.30
N ASN A 514 21.61 -34.91 -21.74
CA ASN A 514 23.06 -34.78 -21.84
C ASN A 514 23.76 -35.99 -21.20
N GLN A 515 23.31 -36.41 -20.01
CA GLN A 515 23.87 -37.55 -19.30
C GLN A 515 23.60 -38.88 -20.01
N GLU A 516 22.45 -39.05 -20.67
CA GLU A 516 22.18 -40.21 -21.53
C GLU A 516 23.20 -40.30 -22.67
N THR A 517 23.55 -39.15 -23.26
CA THR A 517 24.56 -39.07 -24.32
C THR A 517 25.95 -39.47 -23.81
N VAL A 518 26.32 -39.05 -22.58
CA VAL A 518 27.57 -39.47 -21.92
C VAL A 518 27.57 -40.97 -21.60
N VAL A 519 26.46 -41.53 -21.11
CA VAL A 519 26.30 -42.98 -20.88
C VAL A 519 26.43 -43.77 -22.19
N ARG A 520 25.83 -43.29 -23.30
CA ARG A 520 25.98 -43.92 -24.62
C ARG A 520 27.41 -43.85 -25.13
N HIS A 521 28.11 -42.74 -24.90
CA HIS A 521 29.52 -42.59 -25.31
C HIS A 521 30.46 -43.50 -24.50
N THR A 522 30.29 -43.56 -23.18
CA THR A 522 31.07 -44.48 -22.32
C THR A 522 30.74 -45.95 -22.58
N ASN A 523 29.52 -46.27 -22.99
CA ASN A 523 29.20 -47.60 -23.50
C ASN A 523 29.95 -47.92 -24.81
N PHE A 524 30.12 -46.95 -25.71
CA PHE A 524 30.95 -47.12 -26.90
C PHE A 524 32.43 -47.32 -26.55
N GLU A 525 32.98 -46.51 -25.63
CA GLU A 525 34.36 -46.69 -25.11
C GLU A 525 34.55 -48.07 -24.47
N LEU A 526 33.54 -48.58 -23.75
CA LEU A 526 33.56 -49.92 -23.18
C LEU A 526 33.56 -51.01 -24.27
N GLN A 527 32.72 -50.88 -25.29
CA GLN A 527 32.69 -51.83 -26.41
C GLN A 527 33.99 -51.81 -27.23
N GLU A 528 34.60 -50.63 -27.42
CA GLU A 528 35.92 -50.49 -28.07
C GLU A 528 37.04 -51.12 -27.21
N ALA A 529 37.02 -50.92 -25.90
CA ALA A 529 37.96 -51.55 -24.98
C ALA A 529 37.77 -53.08 -24.94
N LEU A 530 36.53 -53.56 -24.93
CA LEU A 530 36.21 -54.99 -25.00
C LEU A 530 36.68 -55.61 -26.31
N ALA A 531 36.45 -54.94 -27.46
CA ALA A 531 36.97 -55.39 -28.76
C ALA A 531 38.50 -55.44 -28.78
N THR A 532 39.17 -54.40 -28.26
CA THR A 532 40.65 -54.35 -28.14
C THR A 532 41.19 -55.51 -27.29
N MET A 533 40.50 -55.85 -26.20
CA MET A 533 40.84 -56.99 -25.34
C MET A 533 40.53 -58.33 -26.01
N LEU A 534 39.46 -58.44 -26.82
CA LEU A 534 39.18 -59.66 -27.59
C LEU A 534 40.24 -59.92 -28.67
N GLU A 535 40.73 -58.86 -29.34
CA GLU A 535 41.81 -58.93 -30.34
C GLU A 535 43.17 -59.29 -29.71
N ALA A 536 43.58 -58.61 -28.63
CA ALA A 536 44.74 -59.02 -27.83
C ALA A 536 44.58 -60.47 -27.32
N GLY A 537 43.33 -60.79 -26.97
CA GLY A 537 42.88 -62.06 -26.46
C GLY A 537 43.05 -63.23 -27.43
N GLU A 538 43.11 -63.06 -28.76
CA GLU A 538 43.39 -64.19 -29.66
C GLU A 538 44.84 -64.67 -29.54
N ALA A 539 45.80 -63.74 -29.43
CA ALA A 539 47.21 -64.07 -29.19
C ALA A 539 47.37 -64.73 -27.82
N PHE A 540 46.69 -64.21 -26.79
CA PHE A 540 46.74 -64.74 -25.44
C PHE A 540 45.99 -66.07 -25.26
N ARG A 541 44.82 -66.25 -25.89
CA ARG A 541 44.05 -67.52 -25.96
C ARG A 541 44.90 -68.64 -26.56
N THR A 542 45.72 -68.33 -27.56
CA THR A 542 46.64 -69.30 -28.18
C THR A 542 47.75 -69.71 -27.21
N ALA A 543 48.28 -68.78 -26.41
CA ALA A 543 49.27 -69.10 -25.37
C ALA A 543 48.66 -69.84 -24.17
N ILE A 544 47.44 -69.50 -23.75
CA ILE A 544 46.72 -70.16 -22.65
C ILE A 544 46.21 -71.54 -23.03
N ARG A 545 45.55 -71.75 -24.18
CA ARG A 545 45.03 -73.08 -24.59
C ARG A 545 46.12 -74.16 -24.67
N ASN A 546 47.37 -73.76 -24.92
CA ASN A 546 48.52 -74.67 -24.93
C ASN A 546 49.04 -75.06 -23.52
N ASN A 547 48.51 -74.46 -22.44
CA ASN A 547 48.96 -74.67 -21.06
C ASN A 547 47.83 -74.86 -20.02
N PHE A 548 46.63 -74.33 -20.25
CA PHE A 548 45.48 -74.36 -19.33
C PHE A 548 44.14 -74.43 -20.09
N ASP A 549 43.19 -75.21 -19.57
CA ASP A 549 41.88 -75.45 -20.15
C ASP A 549 40.86 -74.38 -19.69
N PHE A 550 40.99 -73.15 -20.21
CA PHE A 550 40.20 -71.99 -19.79
C PHE A 550 39.79 -71.09 -20.97
N GLU A 551 38.54 -70.61 -20.97
CA GLU A 551 37.98 -69.75 -22.01
C GLU A 551 37.93 -68.28 -21.58
N LEU A 552 38.72 -67.44 -22.25
CA LEU A 552 38.85 -66.02 -21.94
C LEU A 552 37.52 -65.24 -22.01
N ASP A 553 36.59 -65.61 -22.91
CA ASP A 553 35.25 -64.97 -22.99
C ASP A 553 34.46 -65.07 -21.67
N LYS A 554 34.67 -66.14 -20.89
CA LYS A 554 34.01 -66.32 -19.58
C LYS A 554 34.62 -65.40 -18.52
N LEU A 555 35.90 -65.06 -18.63
CA LEU A 555 36.54 -64.05 -17.77
C LEU A 555 36.04 -62.65 -18.11
N CYS A 556 35.88 -62.33 -19.39
CA CYS A 556 35.42 -61.03 -19.86
C CYS A 556 33.98 -60.75 -19.41
N ARG A 557 33.06 -61.69 -19.69
CA ARG A 557 31.68 -61.64 -19.16
C ARG A 557 31.65 -61.71 -17.63
N GLY A 558 32.57 -62.43 -17.02
CA GLY A 558 32.74 -62.48 -15.56
C GLY A 558 33.19 -61.15 -14.94
N LEU A 559 34.02 -60.36 -15.63
CA LEU A 559 34.46 -59.03 -15.21
C LEU A 559 33.38 -57.96 -15.41
N GLU A 560 32.63 -58.06 -16.51
CA GLU A 560 31.43 -57.28 -16.77
C GLU A 560 30.38 -57.54 -15.67
N MET A 561 30.05 -58.81 -15.41
CA MET A 561 29.22 -59.22 -14.27
C MET A 561 29.81 -58.77 -12.92
N LEU A 562 31.13 -58.84 -12.69
CA LEU A 562 31.76 -58.44 -11.43
C LEU A 562 31.64 -56.94 -11.15
N ALA A 563 31.78 -56.08 -12.17
CA ALA A 563 31.58 -54.64 -12.00
C ALA A 563 30.12 -54.27 -11.71
N PHE A 564 29.16 -55.04 -12.23
CA PHE A 564 27.74 -54.85 -11.95
C PHE A 564 27.23 -55.62 -10.69
N THR A 565 28.00 -56.56 -10.12
CA THR A 565 27.62 -57.36 -8.92
C THR A 565 28.27 -56.92 -7.60
N GLY A 566 29.20 -55.97 -7.60
CA GLY A 566 29.92 -55.57 -6.37
C GLY A 566 29.14 -54.69 -5.37
N LEU A 567 28.02 -54.08 -5.78
CA LEU A 567 27.35 -52.97 -5.05
C LEU A 567 26.38 -53.41 -3.97
N LYS A 568 26.92 -54.16 -3.04
CA LYS A 568 26.24 -54.73 -1.90
C LYS A 568 25.59 -53.66 -0.97
N SER A 569 24.33 -53.19 -1.09
CA SER A 569 23.74 -52.31 -0.02
C SER A 569 22.20 -52.33 0.22
N TRP A 570 21.80 -52.23 1.49
CA TRP A 570 20.41 -52.31 1.98
C TRP A 570 19.53 -51.05 1.77
N GLY A 571 19.92 -50.08 0.93
CA GLY A 571 19.04 -48.97 0.56
C GLY A 571 17.91 -49.37 -0.40
N GLY A 572 18.13 -50.40 -1.23
CA GLY A 572 17.19 -50.80 -2.29
C GLY A 572 15.99 -51.65 -1.84
N LYS A 573 16.06 -52.34 -0.68
CA LYS A 573 15.04 -53.37 -0.33
C LYS A 573 13.64 -52.80 -0.02
N ALA A 574 13.52 -51.52 0.38
CA ALA A 574 12.22 -50.90 0.69
C ALA A 574 11.57 -50.18 -0.51
N MET A 575 12.36 -49.54 -1.37
CA MET A 575 11.84 -48.82 -2.55
C MET A 575 11.63 -49.75 -3.74
N GLY A 576 12.51 -50.74 -3.96
CA GLY A 576 12.40 -51.66 -5.10
C GLY A 576 11.08 -52.43 -5.15
N ALA A 577 10.79 -53.26 -4.15
CA ALA A 577 9.61 -54.14 -4.19
C ALA A 577 8.26 -53.40 -4.14
N LEU A 578 8.20 -52.21 -3.53
CA LEU A 578 6.95 -51.45 -3.32
C LEU A 578 6.75 -50.31 -4.32
N GLN A 579 7.82 -49.71 -4.86
CA GLN A 579 7.71 -48.80 -6.00
C GLN A 579 7.69 -49.53 -7.33
N MET A 580 8.48 -50.58 -7.58
CA MET A 580 8.52 -51.24 -8.90
C MET A 580 7.17 -51.85 -9.29
N VAL A 581 6.43 -52.44 -8.34
CA VAL A 581 5.06 -52.93 -8.59
C VAL A 581 4.08 -51.77 -8.90
N ASN A 582 4.22 -50.59 -8.30
CA ASN A 582 3.40 -49.42 -8.65
C ASN A 582 3.90 -48.67 -9.92
N PHE A 583 5.20 -48.62 -10.18
CA PHE A 583 5.82 -47.98 -11.35
C PHE A 583 5.51 -48.76 -12.63
N ILE A 584 5.57 -50.10 -12.57
CA ILE A 584 5.19 -50.97 -13.69
C ILE A 584 3.67 -50.92 -13.90
N TYR A 585 2.86 -50.80 -12.83
CA TYR A 585 1.40 -50.76 -12.93
C TYR A 585 0.80 -49.38 -13.31
N GLN A 586 1.53 -48.28 -13.16
CA GLN A 586 1.03 -46.92 -13.48
C GLN A 586 1.93 -46.05 -14.39
N GLY A 587 3.01 -46.58 -14.98
CA GLY A 587 3.98 -45.75 -15.70
C GLY A 587 4.72 -46.42 -16.88
N ALA A 588 4.08 -47.35 -17.60
CA ALA A 588 4.70 -48.08 -18.69
C ALA A 588 4.98 -47.20 -19.94
N THR A 589 6.21 -47.32 -20.46
CA THR A 589 6.76 -46.77 -21.73
C THR A 589 7.23 -45.30 -21.80
N THR A 590 6.56 -44.30 -21.22
CA THR A 590 6.97 -42.87 -21.38
C THR A 590 6.87 -42.04 -20.10
N ILE A 591 7.64 -40.95 -20.00
CA ILE A 591 7.39 -39.82 -19.08
C ILE A 591 6.91 -38.65 -19.93
N GLN A 592 5.91 -37.90 -19.47
CA GLN A 592 5.52 -36.64 -20.13
C GLN A 592 6.32 -35.47 -19.54
N ASP A 593 6.81 -34.58 -20.41
CA ASP A 593 7.42 -33.31 -20.03
C ASP A 593 6.36 -32.28 -19.57
N SER A 594 6.81 -31.07 -19.21
CA SER A 594 5.96 -29.93 -18.83
C SER A 594 4.98 -29.49 -19.93
N GLN A 595 5.21 -29.87 -21.19
CA GLN A 595 4.38 -29.55 -22.36
C GLN A 595 3.53 -30.74 -22.87
N GLY A 596 3.63 -31.91 -22.24
CA GLY A 596 2.91 -33.13 -22.60
C GLY A 596 3.58 -34.03 -23.65
N HIS A 597 4.81 -33.75 -24.08
CA HIS A 597 5.57 -34.62 -24.98
C HIS A 597 6.12 -35.83 -24.25
N SER A 598 6.09 -36.99 -24.92
CA SER A 598 6.58 -38.25 -24.35
C SER A 598 8.09 -38.42 -24.51
N VAL A 599 8.84 -38.31 -23.42
CA VAL A 599 10.23 -38.78 -23.30
C VAL A 599 10.24 -40.31 -23.23
N PRO A 600 10.86 -41.05 -24.18
CA PRO A 600 10.81 -42.51 -24.21
C PRO A 600 11.73 -43.15 -23.16
N LYS A 601 11.19 -44.01 -22.28
CA LYS A 601 11.99 -44.79 -21.30
C LYS A 601 12.76 -45.96 -21.93
N LYS A 602 13.03 -45.92 -23.24
CA LYS A 602 13.37 -47.10 -24.05
C LYS A 602 14.62 -47.84 -23.53
N TYR A 603 15.67 -47.10 -23.19
CA TYR A 603 16.93 -47.65 -22.66
C TYR A 603 16.73 -48.53 -21.41
N LEU A 604 15.86 -48.13 -20.48
CA LEU A 604 15.59 -48.90 -19.25
C LEU A 604 14.82 -50.20 -19.49
N ILE A 605 14.05 -50.30 -20.58
CA ILE A 605 13.30 -51.51 -20.92
C ILE A 605 14.20 -52.49 -21.70
N ASP A 606 15.02 -51.95 -22.61
CA ASP A 606 15.89 -52.76 -23.46
C ASP A 606 17.02 -53.44 -22.64
N GLU A 607 17.63 -52.78 -21.65
CA GLU A 607 18.69 -53.37 -20.78
C GLU A 607 18.16 -54.32 -19.68
N PHE A 608 17.01 -54.03 -19.05
CA PHE A 608 16.50 -54.86 -17.94
C PHE A 608 16.06 -56.27 -18.37
N THR A 609 15.85 -56.50 -19.67
CA THR A 609 15.35 -57.78 -20.19
C THR A 609 16.47 -58.82 -20.40
N GLU A 610 17.75 -58.45 -20.25
CA GLU A 610 18.89 -59.33 -20.59
C GLU A 610 19.63 -59.94 -19.37
N TYR A 611 19.30 -59.54 -18.14
CA TYR A 611 20.04 -59.92 -16.90
C TYR A 611 19.17 -60.48 -15.75
N GLU A 612 18.34 -61.49 -16.03
CA GLU A 612 17.36 -61.99 -15.04
C GLU A 612 17.93 -62.96 -13.96
N GLU A 613 17.44 -62.74 -12.73
CA GLU A 613 17.40 -63.60 -11.54
C GLU A 613 18.65 -63.80 -10.64
N ASP A 614 19.72 -64.52 -11.04
CA ASP A 614 20.67 -65.07 -10.02
C ASP A 614 21.73 -64.07 -9.50
N ILE A 615 22.06 -63.03 -10.29
CA ILE A 615 23.04 -61.98 -9.97
C ILE A 615 22.56 -61.09 -8.80
N VAL A 616 21.28 -60.74 -8.80
CA VAL A 616 20.70 -59.69 -7.94
C VAL A 616 20.64 -60.10 -6.47
N LYS A 617 20.58 -61.42 -6.20
CA LYS A 617 20.27 -61.97 -4.87
C LYS A 617 21.40 -61.82 -3.85
N ASN A 618 22.66 -61.92 -4.29
CA ASN A 618 23.84 -61.98 -3.42
C ASN A 618 24.62 -60.66 -3.33
N ALA A 619 24.22 -59.68 -4.14
CA ALA A 619 24.98 -58.47 -4.46
C ALA A 619 24.49 -57.20 -3.73
N VAL A 620 23.75 -57.29 -2.60
CA VAL A 620 23.01 -56.14 -2.00
C VAL A 620 23.12 -55.96 -0.44
N GLU A 621 24.28 -56.19 0.23
CA GLU A 621 24.34 -56.29 1.73
C GLU A 621 25.42 -55.53 2.56
N ASP A 622 26.49 -54.92 2.02
CA ASP A 622 27.74 -54.50 2.71
C ASP A 622 28.29 -53.04 2.50
N VAL A 623 27.61 -52.06 1.85
CA VAL A 623 28.22 -50.84 1.19
C VAL A 623 27.66 -49.43 1.55
N MET A 624 26.50 -49.23 2.19
CA MET A 624 25.99 -47.88 2.56
C MET A 624 25.34 -47.79 3.95
N ASP A 625 25.30 -46.59 4.54
CA ASP A 625 24.81 -46.28 5.88
C ASP A 625 23.44 -45.56 5.90
N TYR A 626 22.87 -45.37 7.10
CA TYR A 626 21.42 -45.29 7.36
C TYR A 626 20.72 -43.95 7.03
N ASP A 627 21.45 -42.89 6.69
CA ASP A 627 20.90 -41.52 6.52
C ASP A 627 20.87 -41.03 5.07
N GLY A 628 21.30 -41.85 4.10
CA GLY A 628 21.35 -41.50 2.69
C GLY A 628 22.57 -40.67 2.30
N THR A 629 23.55 -40.45 3.19
CA THR A 629 24.84 -39.86 2.83
C THR A 629 25.84 -40.93 2.34
N TYR A 630 26.83 -40.46 1.58
CA TYR A 630 27.73 -41.27 0.76
C TYR A 630 28.94 -41.78 1.54
N ASP A 631 29.20 -43.10 1.50
CA ASP A 631 30.46 -43.69 1.95
C ASP A 631 31.36 -44.10 0.77
N GLU A 632 32.24 -43.18 0.40
CA GLU A 632 33.28 -43.32 -0.63
C GLU A 632 34.21 -44.54 -0.40
N THR A 633 34.28 -45.05 0.84
CA THR A 633 35.21 -46.10 1.25
C THR A 633 34.82 -47.47 0.69
N ARG A 634 33.52 -47.74 0.50
CA ARG A 634 33.02 -49.07 0.14
C ARG A 634 32.93 -49.29 -1.38
N LEU A 635 32.75 -48.23 -2.17
CA LEU A 635 32.96 -48.26 -3.63
C LEU A 635 34.41 -48.68 -3.98
N LYS A 636 35.38 -48.11 -3.26
CA LYS A 636 36.81 -48.46 -3.35
C LYS A 636 37.11 -49.92 -2.97
N GLY A 637 36.22 -50.58 -2.22
CA GLY A 637 36.33 -52.00 -1.86
C GLY A 637 36.10 -52.94 -3.05
N VAL A 638 35.03 -52.72 -3.81
CA VAL A 638 34.76 -53.47 -5.07
C VAL A 638 35.92 -53.32 -6.04
N PHE A 639 36.42 -52.08 -6.17
CA PHE A 639 37.56 -51.78 -7.02
C PHE A 639 38.84 -52.47 -6.52
N ALA A 640 39.00 -52.72 -5.21
CA ALA A 640 40.13 -53.47 -4.67
C ALA A 640 40.10 -54.95 -5.07
N ASP A 641 38.94 -55.59 -5.14
CA ASP A 641 38.83 -57.00 -5.56
C ASP A 641 39.00 -57.18 -7.08
N VAL A 642 38.54 -56.24 -7.92
CA VAL A 642 38.88 -56.23 -9.35
C VAL A 642 40.39 -56.02 -9.56
N ASN A 643 41.01 -55.10 -8.80
CA ASN A 643 42.47 -54.92 -8.77
C ASN A 643 43.23 -56.17 -8.28
N LYS A 644 42.63 -56.98 -7.41
CA LYS A 644 43.20 -58.22 -6.89
C LYS A 644 43.14 -59.34 -7.93
N ALA A 645 42.01 -59.51 -8.62
CA ALA A 645 41.90 -60.44 -9.76
C ALA A 645 42.92 -60.10 -10.88
N LEU A 646 43.06 -58.81 -11.21
CA LEU A 646 44.10 -58.30 -12.11
C LEU A 646 45.52 -58.61 -11.65
N LYS A 647 45.81 -58.48 -10.34
CA LYS A 647 47.12 -58.87 -9.78
C LYS A 647 47.39 -60.37 -9.87
N GLU A 648 46.38 -61.23 -9.69
CA GLU A 648 46.57 -62.68 -9.86
C GLU A 648 46.74 -63.06 -11.33
N LEU A 649 45.97 -62.46 -12.26
CA LEU A 649 46.19 -62.61 -13.71
C LEU A 649 47.61 -62.19 -14.13
N LYS A 650 48.13 -61.10 -13.55
CA LYS A 650 49.50 -60.65 -13.81
C LYS A 650 50.56 -61.65 -13.34
N LYS A 651 50.38 -62.30 -12.19
CA LYS A 651 51.27 -63.39 -11.71
C LYS A 651 51.20 -64.63 -12.60
N ILE A 652 50.03 -64.98 -13.12
CA ILE A 652 49.87 -66.08 -14.09
C ILE A 652 50.62 -65.73 -15.40
N GLY A 653 50.51 -64.48 -15.84
CA GLY A 653 51.25 -63.93 -16.98
C GLY A 653 52.77 -64.01 -16.83
N ASP A 654 53.31 -63.83 -15.62
CA ASP A 654 54.75 -63.96 -15.33
C ASP A 654 55.30 -65.40 -15.54
N HIS A 655 54.43 -66.40 -15.70
CA HIS A 655 54.78 -67.80 -15.99
C HIS A 655 54.58 -68.21 -17.46
N ILE A 656 54.13 -67.30 -18.31
CA ILE A 656 53.96 -67.52 -19.75
C ILE A 656 55.18 -66.96 -20.50
N ASN A 657 55.75 -67.77 -21.42
CA ASN A 657 56.99 -67.42 -22.11
C ASN A 657 56.85 -66.20 -23.05
N ASP A 658 55.66 -65.97 -23.62
CA ASP A 658 55.38 -64.76 -24.42
C ASP A 658 54.95 -63.59 -23.52
N LYS A 659 55.96 -62.91 -22.97
CA LYS A 659 55.76 -61.75 -22.09
C LYS A 659 55.17 -60.53 -22.80
N GLN A 660 55.18 -60.48 -24.14
CA GLN A 660 54.68 -59.34 -24.88
C GLN A 660 53.18 -59.46 -25.16
N ALA A 661 52.69 -60.66 -25.49
CA ALA A 661 51.25 -60.95 -25.53
C ALA A 661 50.59 -60.73 -24.16
N VAL A 662 51.19 -61.28 -23.08
CA VAL A 662 50.74 -61.08 -21.68
C VAL A 662 50.59 -59.59 -21.33
N LYS A 663 51.56 -58.77 -21.74
CA LYS A 663 51.56 -57.33 -21.44
C LYS A 663 50.44 -56.60 -22.18
N GLY A 664 50.24 -56.90 -23.46
CA GLY A 664 49.15 -56.31 -24.26
C GLY A 664 47.77 -56.64 -23.67
N GLU A 665 47.58 -57.88 -23.25
CA GLU A 665 46.33 -58.33 -22.62
C GLU A 665 46.03 -57.57 -21.31
N LEU A 666 47.02 -57.45 -20.42
CA LEU A 666 46.85 -56.73 -19.15
C LEU A 666 46.58 -55.24 -19.36
N GLU A 667 47.19 -54.61 -20.38
CA GLU A 667 46.91 -53.22 -20.75
C GLU A 667 45.50 -53.05 -21.35
N ALA A 668 45.00 -54.02 -22.13
CA ALA A 668 43.64 -54.02 -22.64
C ALA A 668 42.58 -54.25 -21.53
N LEU A 669 42.84 -55.17 -20.61
CA LEU A 669 41.92 -55.49 -19.51
C LEU A 669 41.82 -54.33 -18.48
N GLU A 670 42.90 -53.57 -18.28
CA GLU A 670 42.86 -52.32 -17.50
C GLU A 670 42.09 -51.19 -18.22
N ARG A 671 42.11 -51.14 -19.57
CA ARG A 671 41.25 -50.22 -20.35
C ARG A 671 39.78 -50.58 -20.20
N VAL A 672 39.43 -51.87 -20.31
CA VAL A 672 38.05 -52.37 -20.12
C VAL A 672 37.53 -51.95 -18.75
N LYS A 673 38.27 -52.23 -17.68
CA LYS A 673 37.94 -51.81 -16.32
C LYS A 673 37.75 -50.28 -16.20
N THR A 674 38.63 -49.48 -16.79
CA THR A 674 38.52 -48.01 -16.74
C THR A 674 37.26 -47.51 -17.44
N ALA A 675 36.95 -48.04 -18.64
CA ALA A 675 35.72 -47.71 -19.36
C ALA A 675 34.46 -48.19 -18.62
N LEU A 676 34.52 -49.36 -17.99
CA LEU A 676 33.44 -49.97 -17.22
C LEU A 676 33.11 -49.18 -15.94
N PHE A 677 34.14 -48.69 -15.22
CA PHE A 677 33.94 -47.78 -14.08
C PHE A 677 33.35 -46.44 -14.51
N LYS A 678 33.88 -45.85 -15.59
CA LYS A 678 33.35 -44.62 -16.17
C LYS A 678 31.87 -44.79 -16.55
N LYS A 679 31.51 -45.84 -17.31
CA LYS A 679 30.09 -46.17 -17.63
C LYS A 679 29.24 -46.30 -16.35
N GLY A 680 29.75 -46.96 -15.30
CA GLY A 680 29.04 -47.13 -14.03
C GLY A 680 28.76 -45.81 -13.27
N GLU A 681 29.75 -44.93 -13.18
CA GLU A 681 29.60 -43.59 -12.57
C GLU A 681 28.59 -42.74 -13.35
N GLU A 682 28.65 -42.75 -14.67
CA GLU A 682 27.76 -41.95 -15.51
C GLU A 682 26.31 -42.47 -15.50
N ILE A 683 26.09 -43.79 -15.39
CA ILE A 683 24.76 -44.40 -15.18
C ILE A 683 24.20 -44.04 -13.80
N PHE A 684 25.04 -44.00 -12.76
CA PHE A 684 24.62 -43.60 -11.43
C PHE A 684 24.17 -42.13 -11.39
N THR A 685 24.92 -41.24 -12.05
CA THR A 685 24.57 -39.83 -12.22
C THR A 685 23.25 -39.66 -13.00
N TYR A 686 23.06 -40.42 -14.09
CA TYR A 686 21.81 -40.45 -14.87
C TYR A 686 20.59 -40.81 -14.00
N ASN A 687 20.69 -41.92 -13.25
CA ASN A 687 19.62 -42.36 -12.34
C ASN A 687 19.35 -41.36 -11.21
N THR A 688 20.39 -40.66 -10.74
CA THR A 688 20.27 -39.59 -9.73
C THR A 688 19.45 -38.41 -10.26
N TYR A 689 19.72 -37.94 -11.49
CA TYR A 689 18.94 -36.86 -12.09
C TYR A 689 17.48 -37.27 -12.36
N ILE A 690 17.22 -38.52 -12.79
CA ILE A 690 15.85 -39.05 -12.92
C ILE A 690 15.11 -39.06 -11.57
N SER A 691 15.80 -39.46 -10.50
CA SER A 691 15.20 -39.47 -9.15
C SER A 691 14.85 -38.06 -8.66
N GLN A 692 15.75 -37.10 -8.87
CA GLN A 692 15.52 -35.68 -8.57
C GLN A 692 14.38 -35.09 -9.41
N TYR A 693 14.32 -35.41 -10.71
CA TYR A 693 13.24 -34.99 -11.61
C TYR A 693 11.89 -35.50 -11.09
N TYR A 694 11.79 -36.79 -10.79
CA TYR A 694 10.55 -37.39 -10.29
C TYR A 694 10.10 -36.80 -8.94
N SER A 695 11.05 -36.50 -8.05
CA SER A 695 10.77 -35.83 -6.77
C SER A 695 10.19 -34.43 -6.99
N ASN A 696 10.85 -33.61 -7.82
CA ASN A 696 10.39 -32.26 -8.15
C ASN A 696 9.05 -32.27 -8.89
N TYR A 697 8.87 -33.16 -9.87
CA TYR A 697 7.63 -33.34 -10.64
C TYR A 697 6.45 -33.72 -9.73
N LYS A 698 6.67 -34.59 -8.74
CA LYS A 698 5.63 -34.95 -7.77
C LYS A 698 5.21 -33.72 -6.94
N VAL A 699 6.16 -32.95 -6.41
CA VAL A 699 5.87 -31.73 -5.62
C VAL A 699 5.20 -30.66 -6.50
N TRP A 700 5.61 -30.52 -7.76
CA TRP A 700 4.97 -29.65 -8.75
C TRP A 700 3.50 -30.04 -8.98
N ARG A 701 3.21 -31.32 -9.24
CA ARG A 701 1.85 -31.85 -9.43
C ARG A 701 0.98 -31.63 -8.18
N GLU A 702 1.49 -31.94 -6.99
CA GLU A 702 0.78 -31.69 -5.73
C GLU A 702 0.52 -30.18 -5.51
N THR A 703 1.46 -29.31 -5.90
CA THR A 703 1.31 -27.84 -5.85
C THR A 703 0.23 -27.35 -6.80
N LEU A 704 0.21 -27.85 -8.05
CA LEU A 704 -0.83 -27.52 -9.04
C LEU A 704 -2.22 -27.99 -8.60
N GLU A 705 -2.36 -29.20 -8.08
CA GLU A 705 -3.62 -29.69 -7.55
C GLU A 705 -4.12 -28.86 -6.35
N ASN A 706 -3.22 -28.46 -5.46
CA ASN A 706 -3.56 -27.61 -4.31
C ASN A 706 -3.95 -26.19 -4.76
N LEU A 707 -3.27 -25.65 -5.78
CA LEU A 707 -3.60 -24.38 -6.41
C LEU A 707 -4.97 -24.43 -7.11
N GLU A 708 -5.30 -25.52 -7.79
CA GLU A 708 -6.62 -25.73 -8.40
C GLU A 708 -7.71 -25.89 -7.35
N LYS A 709 -7.48 -26.71 -6.31
CA LYS A 709 -8.38 -26.83 -5.14
C LYS A 709 -8.61 -25.46 -4.47
N LEU A 710 -7.56 -24.63 -4.33
CA LEU A 710 -7.70 -23.26 -3.83
C LEU A 710 -8.52 -22.39 -4.79
N LYS A 711 -8.20 -22.34 -6.09
CA LYS A 711 -8.94 -21.54 -7.08
C LYS A 711 -10.43 -21.91 -7.09
N ASN A 712 -10.74 -23.20 -7.12
CA ASN A 712 -12.10 -23.74 -7.19
C ASN A 712 -12.86 -23.70 -5.84
N SER A 713 -12.18 -23.51 -4.70
CA SER A 713 -12.86 -23.29 -3.42
C SER A 713 -13.74 -22.03 -3.46
N LYS A 714 -14.94 -22.11 -2.88
CA LYS A 714 -15.96 -21.05 -2.92
C LYS A 714 -15.39 -19.68 -2.53
N GLN A 715 -15.55 -18.68 -3.40
CA GLN A 715 -15.19 -17.29 -3.06
C GLN A 715 -16.06 -16.80 -1.88
N ILE A 716 -15.40 -16.32 -0.82
CA ILE A 716 -16.05 -15.88 0.42
C ILE A 716 -16.54 -14.43 0.29
N LEU A 717 -15.77 -13.60 -0.42
CA LEU A 717 -16.22 -12.35 -1.01
C LEU A 717 -16.80 -12.63 -2.40
N THR A 718 -18.12 -12.60 -2.51
CA THR A 718 -18.83 -12.55 -3.80
C THR A 718 -19.16 -11.09 -4.15
N PRO A 719 -19.30 -10.72 -5.43
CA PRO A 719 -19.78 -9.38 -5.82
C PRO A 719 -21.09 -9.00 -5.11
N TYR A 720 -22.00 -9.97 -4.94
CA TYR A 720 -23.23 -9.81 -4.17
C TYR A 720 -22.98 -9.36 -2.72
N ARG A 721 -22.02 -9.97 -2.00
CA ARG A 721 -21.66 -9.55 -0.63
C ARG A 721 -21.07 -8.14 -0.58
N ILE A 722 -20.26 -7.77 -1.57
CA ILE A 722 -19.73 -6.40 -1.70
C ILE A 722 -20.86 -5.39 -1.93
N THR A 723 -21.81 -5.70 -2.83
CA THR A 723 -22.99 -4.87 -3.06
C THR A 723 -23.86 -4.73 -1.81
N TRP A 724 -24.06 -5.81 -1.05
CA TRP A 724 -24.80 -5.76 0.22
C TRP A 724 -24.10 -4.91 1.29
N MET A 725 -22.78 -5.06 1.44
CA MET A 725 -22.00 -4.22 2.36
C MET A 725 -22.08 -2.74 1.98
N ASN A 726 -21.96 -2.41 0.68
CA ASN A 726 -22.11 -1.05 0.17
C ASN A 726 -23.53 -0.49 0.42
N TYR A 727 -24.56 -1.28 0.17
CA TYR A 727 -25.97 -0.89 0.39
C TYR A 727 -26.24 -0.60 1.87
N TYR A 728 -25.83 -1.50 2.79
CA TYR A 728 -25.98 -1.27 4.22
C TYR A 728 -25.14 -0.08 4.71
N THR A 729 -23.93 0.13 4.16
CA THR A 729 -23.12 1.33 4.44
C THR A 729 -23.87 2.60 4.04
N GLN A 730 -24.50 2.64 2.86
CA GLN A 730 -25.28 3.79 2.41
C GLN A 730 -26.50 4.07 3.30
N ILE A 731 -27.26 3.04 3.70
CA ILE A 731 -28.39 3.20 4.63
C ILE A 731 -27.90 3.69 5.99
N TYR A 732 -26.82 3.13 6.52
CA TYR A 732 -26.24 3.52 7.81
C TYR A 732 -25.81 4.99 7.81
N GLN A 733 -25.08 5.42 6.78
CA GLN A 733 -24.71 6.83 6.58
C GLN A 733 -25.94 7.74 6.46
N SER A 734 -26.95 7.36 5.67
CA SER A 734 -28.20 8.12 5.53
C SER A 734 -28.97 8.23 6.86
N MET A 735 -28.95 7.19 7.70
CA MET A 735 -29.53 7.23 9.05
C MET A 735 -28.77 8.16 9.99
N ILE A 736 -27.44 8.24 9.90
CA ILE A 736 -26.63 9.19 10.67
C ILE A 736 -26.92 10.63 10.23
N GLU A 737 -26.90 10.91 8.92
CA GLU A 737 -27.28 12.21 8.38
C GLU A 737 -28.71 12.59 8.80
N ARG A 738 -29.65 11.64 8.82
CA ARG A 738 -31.02 11.86 9.30
C ARG A 738 -31.07 12.22 10.78
N THR A 739 -30.35 11.51 11.65
CA THR A 739 -30.30 11.80 13.09
C THR A 739 -29.64 13.16 13.37
N ILE A 740 -28.52 13.47 12.70
CA ILE A 740 -27.88 14.78 12.76
C ILE A 740 -28.84 15.87 12.26
N ARG A 741 -29.58 15.64 11.18
CA ARG A 741 -30.59 16.58 10.66
C ARG A 741 -31.70 16.84 11.66
N GLN A 742 -32.21 15.82 12.37
CA GLN A 742 -33.21 16.05 13.42
C GLN A 742 -32.64 16.89 14.56
N LEU A 743 -31.42 16.62 15.01
CA LEU A 743 -30.75 17.39 16.07
C LEU A 743 -30.49 18.86 15.67
N TYR A 744 -30.08 19.07 14.42
CA TYR A 744 -29.94 20.39 13.80
C TYR A 744 -31.27 21.15 13.74
N LEU A 745 -32.34 20.49 13.27
CA LEU A 745 -33.69 21.05 13.24
C LEU A 745 -34.19 21.38 14.65
N MET A 746 -33.87 20.53 15.64
CA MET A 746 -34.23 20.72 17.04
C MET A 746 -33.51 21.92 17.67
N ASN A 747 -32.21 22.12 17.39
CA ASN A 747 -31.46 23.30 17.86
C ASN A 747 -32.05 24.60 17.27
N ARG A 748 -32.33 24.63 15.96
CA ARG A 748 -33.01 25.75 15.30
C ARG A 748 -34.43 25.98 15.82
N LYS A 749 -35.16 24.90 16.15
CA LYS A 749 -36.50 24.96 16.75
C LYS A 749 -36.47 25.50 18.17
N SER A 750 -35.47 25.13 18.98
CA SER A 750 -35.25 25.69 20.31
C SER A 750 -35.00 27.19 20.23
N TYR A 751 -34.05 27.63 19.41
CA TYR A 751 -33.77 29.06 19.18
C TYR A 751 -35.02 29.83 18.73
N TYR A 752 -35.85 29.27 17.83
CA TYR A 752 -37.12 29.87 17.41
C TYR A 752 -38.13 30.10 18.55
N LEU A 753 -38.07 29.28 19.61
CA LEU A 753 -38.97 29.36 20.76
C LEU A 753 -38.41 30.22 21.89
N THR A 754 -37.09 30.22 22.08
CA THR A 754 -36.43 30.86 23.22
C THR A 754 -35.81 32.22 22.92
N PHE A 755 -35.33 32.44 21.70
CA PHE A 755 -34.43 33.54 21.31
C PHE A 755 -33.12 33.63 22.13
N GLU A 756 -32.80 32.63 22.97
CA GLU A 756 -31.52 32.50 23.64
C GLU A 756 -30.44 31.94 22.68
N ASP A 757 -29.17 32.19 22.98
CA ASP A 757 -28.02 31.84 22.12
C ASP A 757 -28.10 30.44 21.49
N PHE A 758 -27.86 30.42 20.17
CA PHE A 758 -27.80 29.22 19.37
C PHE A 758 -26.67 28.32 19.89
N PHE A 759 -26.97 27.03 20.09
CA PHE A 759 -26.10 26.17 20.89
C PHE A 759 -24.77 25.85 20.16
N LYS A 760 -23.72 26.59 20.48
CA LYS A 760 -22.35 26.45 19.93
C LYS A 760 -21.50 25.41 20.66
N GLU A 761 -21.80 25.10 21.92
CA GLU A 761 -20.86 24.54 22.91
C GLU A 761 -20.58 23.02 22.87
N ILE A 762 -20.75 22.33 21.74
CA ILE A 762 -20.34 20.92 21.66
C ILE A 762 -19.42 20.71 20.48
N ASP A 763 -18.16 20.48 20.84
CA ASP A 763 -17.10 19.92 20.02
C ASP A 763 -17.48 18.49 19.61
N LEU A 764 -18.32 18.42 18.58
CA LEU A 764 -18.57 17.20 17.83
C LEU A 764 -17.45 16.93 16.82
N GLU A 765 -16.42 17.77 16.73
CA GLU A 765 -15.29 17.55 15.82
C GLU A 765 -14.31 16.53 16.43
N GLU A 766 -13.88 16.74 17.69
CA GLU A 766 -13.11 15.76 18.48
C GLU A 766 -13.85 14.42 18.63
N ARG A 767 -15.19 14.46 18.75
CA ARG A 767 -15.99 13.25 19.03
C ARG A 767 -16.48 12.53 17.77
N ALA A 768 -17.04 13.24 16.79
CA ALA A 768 -17.75 12.60 15.68
C ALA A 768 -16.86 12.04 14.57
N GLY A 769 -15.57 12.38 14.54
CA GLY A 769 -14.66 11.98 13.45
C GLY A 769 -14.60 10.47 13.17
N GLY A 770 -15.03 9.61 14.11
CA GLY A 770 -15.22 8.16 13.89
C GLY A 770 -16.32 7.73 12.91
N LEU A 771 -16.71 8.55 11.91
CA LEU A 771 -17.56 8.05 10.81
C LEU A 771 -16.76 7.09 9.93
N TRP A 772 -17.38 5.97 9.56
CA TRP A 772 -16.69 4.85 8.93
C TRP A 772 -16.12 5.19 7.56
N LEU A 773 -14.79 5.22 7.51
CA LEU A 773 -14.02 5.34 6.27
C LEU A 773 -13.40 4.01 5.82
N ASN A 774 -13.33 2.99 6.70
CA ASN A 774 -12.57 1.74 6.46
C ASN A 774 -13.26 0.40 6.77
N GLY A 775 -14.22 0.33 7.70
CA GLY A 775 -14.68 -0.96 8.23
C GLY A 775 -14.58 -1.13 9.76
N GLU A 776 -14.18 -0.07 10.48
CA GLU A 776 -13.90 -0.11 11.91
C GLU A 776 -14.94 0.64 12.73
N ARG A 777 -15.31 0.08 13.89
CA ARG A 777 -16.43 0.51 14.74
C ARG A 777 -16.40 2.01 15.04
N PRO A 778 -17.55 2.72 14.98
CA PRO A 778 -17.53 4.13 15.36
C PRO A 778 -17.34 4.16 16.87
N SER A 779 -16.34 4.91 17.34
CA SER A 779 -16.32 5.44 18.72
C SER A 779 -17.72 6.01 19.04
N PRO A 780 -18.25 5.93 20.29
CA PRO A 780 -19.70 6.03 20.58
C PRO A 780 -20.35 7.40 20.31
N ASN A 781 -20.46 7.75 19.04
CA ASN A 781 -21.06 8.96 18.48
C ASN A 781 -22.53 9.08 18.84
N LEU A 782 -23.20 7.97 19.15
CA LEU A 782 -24.58 7.99 19.60
C LEU A 782 -24.72 8.64 20.97
N MET A 783 -23.83 8.32 21.92
CA MET A 783 -23.87 8.92 23.27
C MET A 783 -23.67 10.43 23.21
N ALA A 784 -22.73 10.92 22.38
CA ALA A 784 -22.54 12.36 22.19
C ALA A 784 -23.76 13.07 21.57
N LEU A 785 -24.52 12.39 20.69
CA LEU A 785 -25.78 12.91 20.13
C LEU A 785 -26.93 12.88 21.15
N VAL A 786 -26.98 11.86 22.03
CA VAL A 786 -27.94 11.76 23.14
C VAL A 786 -27.65 12.82 24.20
N GLU A 787 -26.41 12.96 24.65
CA GLU A 787 -25.95 14.02 25.56
C GLU A 787 -26.35 15.42 25.03
N LYS A 788 -26.15 15.67 23.73
CA LYS A 788 -26.56 16.94 23.10
C LYS A 788 -28.09 17.13 23.07
N TYR A 789 -28.84 16.04 22.91
CA TYR A 789 -30.30 16.08 22.96
C TYR A 789 -30.82 16.36 24.38
N ASP A 790 -30.25 15.72 25.39
CA ASP A 790 -30.64 15.94 26.78
C ASP A 790 -30.22 17.34 27.26
N ALA A 791 -29.04 17.85 26.89
CA ALA A 791 -28.63 19.23 27.17
C ALA A 791 -29.57 20.27 26.53
N LEU A 792 -29.99 20.06 25.27
CA LEU A 792 -30.97 20.94 24.60
C LEU A 792 -32.36 20.87 25.27
N LYS A 793 -32.74 19.70 25.80
CA LYS A 793 -33.98 19.47 26.55
C LYS A 793 -33.96 20.11 27.93
N GLU A 794 -32.84 20.06 28.65
CA GLU A 794 -32.67 20.73 29.94
C GLU A 794 -32.72 22.26 29.76
N LYS A 795 -32.00 22.82 28.78
CA LYS A 795 -32.05 24.26 28.46
C LYS A 795 -33.46 24.71 28.05
N GLU A 796 -34.20 23.89 27.29
CA GLU A 796 -35.60 24.13 26.94
C GLU A 796 -36.49 24.20 28.20
N LEU A 797 -36.39 23.20 29.09
CA LEU A 797 -37.17 23.13 30.33
C LEU A 797 -36.85 24.29 31.28
N ASP A 798 -35.58 24.62 31.43
CA ASP A 798 -35.10 25.74 32.25
C ASP A 798 -35.53 27.10 31.68
N PHE A 799 -35.50 27.30 30.36
CA PHE A 799 -36.07 28.50 29.73
C PHE A 799 -37.56 28.66 30.06
N PHE A 800 -38.37 27.61 29.85
CA PHE A 800 -39.80 27.67 30.16
C PHE A 800 -40.09 27.83 31.66
N ALA A 801 -39.26 27.27 32.53
CA ALA A 801 -39.36 27.47 33.98
C ALA A 801 -38.98 28.91 34.42
N ARG A 802 -38.06 29.57 33.72
CA ARG A 802 -37.61 30.95 34.01
C ARG A 802 -38.52 32.04 33.41
N GLN A 803 -39.51 31.70 32.57
CA GLN A 803 -40.39 32.70 31.96
C GLN A 803 -41.26 33.46 32.99
N THR A 804 -40.87 34.70 33.31
CA THR A 804 -41.63 35.58 34.22
C THR A 804 -42.94 36.12 33.62
N SER A 805 -43.12 36.00 32.29
CA SER A 805 -44.34 36.32 31.57
C SER A 805 -44.85 35.09 30.82
N ALA A 806 -45.91 34.46 31.35
CA ALA A 806 -46.62 33.40 30.64
C ALA A 806 -47.16 33.90 29.30
N TYR A 807 -47.19 33.03 28.30
CA TYR A 807 -47.82 33.31 27.01
C TYR A 807 -49.31 33.61 27.22
N GLN A 808 -49.73 34.85 26.92
CA GLN A 808 -51.11 35.28 27.05
C GLN A 808 -51.83 35.15 25.69
N PRO A 809 -53.01 34.51 25.65
CA PRO A 809 -53.81 34.52 24.44
C PRO A 809 -54.26 35.95 24.11
N PHE A 810 -54.31 36.28 22.83
CA PHE A 810 -54.98 37.48 22.34
C PHE A 810 -56.02 37.08 21.28
N PRO A 811 -57.28 37.51 21.42
CA PRO A 811 -57.86 38.15 22.61
C PRO A 811 -57.80 37.23 23.84
N ALA A 812 -57.87 37.81 25.05
CA ALA A 812 -57.78 37.04 26.30
C ALA A 812 -58.98 36.10 26.53
N ASP A 813 -60.09 36.40 25.87
CA ASP A 813 -61.28 35.57 25.74
C ASP A 813 -61.40 35.18 24.25
N PRO A 814 -61.28 33.90 23.88
CA PRO A 814 -61.27 33.48 22.48
C PRO A 814 -62.58 33.79 21.76
N HIS A 815 -63.70 33.96 22.48
CA HIS A 815 -65.00 34.32 21.90
C HIS A 815 -65.15 35.82 21.61
N LYS A 816 -64.13 36.63 21.87
CA LYS A 816 -64.11 38.06 21.54
C LYS A 816 -63.33 38.33 20.25
N ARG A 817 -63.49 39.53 19.70
CA ARG A 817 -62.64 40.01 18.60
C ARG A 817 -61.25 40.33 19.13
N SER A 818 -60.23 40.08 18.31
CA SER A 818 -58.87 40.51 18.62
C SER A 818 -58.72 42.02 18.42
N ASP A 819 -58.13 42.67 19.43
CA ASP A 819 -57.63 44.05 19.32
C ASP A 819 -56.44 44.16 18.34
N ILE A 820 -55.74 43.05 18.08
CA ILE A 820 -54.66 42.98 17.10
C ILE A 820 -55.28 42.78 15.71
N ARG A 821 -55.36 43.88 14.96
CA ARG A 821 -55.89 43.92 13.59
C ARG A 821 -55.09 44.87 12.70
N LEU A 822 -55.12 44.56 11.41
CA LEU A 822 -54.75 45.47 10.33
C LEU A 822 -56.04 45.94 9.64
N THR A 823 -56.15 47.23 9.38
CA THR A 823 -57.24 47.82 8.58
C THR A 823 -56.62 48.52 7.38
N LEU A 824 -57.06 48.14 6.18
CA LEU A 824 -56.72 48.80 4.93
C LEU A 824 -58.01 49.43 4.40
N ASP A 825 -58.26 50.68 4.77
CA ASP A 825 -59.46 51.42 4.35
C ASP A 825 -59.19 52.36 3.16
N ARG A 826 -60.25 52.83 2.52
CA ARG A 826 -60.20 53.66 1.31
C ARG A 826 -59.78 55.11 1.56
N GLU A 827 -59.77 55.56 2.81
CA GLU A 827 -59.33 56.91 3.20
C GLU A 827 -57.80 56.96 3.32
N ASN A 828 -57.23 55.95 3.97
CA ASN A 828 -55.80 55.87 4.26
C ASN A 828 -54.99 55.10 3.19
N HIS A 829 -55.62 54.14 2.49
CA HIS A 829 -54.94 53.22 1.57
C HIS A 829 -55.67 53.00 0.22
N PRO A 830 -56.10 54.06 -0.49
CA PRO A 830 -56.91 53.95 -1.71
C PRO A 830 -56.22 53.15 -2.82
N GLU A 831 -54.94 53.41 -3.10
CA GLU A 831 -54.19 52.76 -4.19
C GLU A 831 -54.15 51.23 -4.05
N LEU A 832 -54.10 50.72 -2.82
CA LEU A 832 -54.02 49.29 -2.54
C LEU A 832 -55.37 48.57 -2.60
N LEU A 833 -56.45 49.27 -2.25
CA LEU A 833 -57.78 48.76 -2.50
C LEU A 833 -58.06 48.74 -4.01
N GLU A 834 -57.61 49.75 -4.77
CA GLU A 834 -57.71 49.73 -6.23
C GLU A 834 -56.84 48.63 -6.88
N GLU A 835 -55.63 48.38 -6.36
CA GLU A 835 -54.80 47.24 -6.77
C GLU A 835 -55.54 45.92 -6.50
N PHE A 836 -56.09 45.75 -5.30
CA PHE A 836 -56.80 44.54 -4.91
C PHE A 836 -58.09 44.32 -5.72
N VAL A 837 -58.88 45.37 -5.97
CA VAL A 837 -60.09 45.29 -6.82
C VAL A 837 -59.71 44.86 -8.25
N ARG A 838 -58.60 45.38 -8.79
CA ARG A 838 -58.13 45.09 -10.15
C ARG A 838 -57.51 43.70 -10.31
N ASN A 839 -56.69 43.30 -9.34
CA ASN A 839 -55.85 42.10 -9.44
C ASN A 839 -56.42 40.91 -8.65
N ARG A 840 -57.47 41.13 -7.84
CA ARG A 840 -58.02 40.21 -6.82
C ARG A 840 -56.96 39.64 -5.87
N LYS A 841 -55.86 40.38 -5.71
CA LYS A 841 -54.64 39.95 -5.04
C LYS A 841 -53.91 41.16 -4.48
N LEU A 842 -53.41 41.02 -3.25
CA LEU A 842 -52.70 42.09 -2.54
C LEU A 842 -51.51 41.48 -1.81
N TYR A 843 -50.33 42.07 -2.01
CA TYR A 843 -49.12 41.74 -1.28
C TYR A 843 -48.84 42.83 -0.25
N PHE A 844 -48.65 42.45 1.01
CA PHE A 844 -48.38 43.39 2.10
C PHE A 844 -47.40 42.81 3.12
N THR A 845 -46.70 43.70 3.83
CA THR A 845 -45.76 43.35 4.89
C THR A 845 -46.25 43.92 6.21
N THR A 846 -46.32 43.12 7.26
CA THR A 846 -46.61 43.58 8.62
C THR A 846 -45.30 43.80 9.38
N LEU A 847 -45.17 44.96 10.03
CA LEU A 847 -43.97 45.40 10.74
C LEU A 847 -44.26 45.67 12.24
N PRO A 848 -43.25 45.49 13.11
CA PRO A 848 -43.30 45.99 14.48
C PRO A 848 -43.46 47.51 14.50
N ASN A 849 -44.04 48.05 15.57
CA ASN A 849 -44.35 49.48 15.70
C ASN A 849 -43.09 50.29 16.12
N ARG A 850 -42.18 50.50 15.16
CA ARG A 850 -40.94 51.27 15.28
C ARG A 850 -40.97 52.52 14.41
N GLU A 851 -40.06 53.46 14.66
CA GLU A 851 -39.82 54.65 13.84
C GLU A 851 -39.16 54.31 12.49
N THR A 852 -39.89 53.63 11.62
CA THR A 852 -39.52 53.38 10.21
C THR A 852 -40.45 54.18 9.28
N PRO A 853 -39.93 54.85 8.24
CA PRO A 853 -40.76 55.54 7.27
C PRO A 853 -41.65 54.53 6.54
N ALA A 854 -42.95 54.82 6.47
CA ALA A 854 -43.92 53.94 5.82
C ALA A 854 -43.64 53.84 4.32
N VAL A 855 -43.14 52.69 3.88
CA VAL A 855 -43.09 52.33 2.46
C VAL A 855 -44.46 51.81 2.04
N ILE A 856 -44.85 52.08 0.80
CA ILE A 856 -46.05 51.52 0.17
C ILE A 856 -46.08 49.99 0.41
N ASN A 857 -47.19 49.49 0.94
CA ASN A 857 -47.48 48.10 1.33
C ASN A 857 -46.83 47.59 2.63
N GLN A 858 -46.23 48.46 3.46
CA GLN A 858 -45.70 48.11 4.78
C GLN A 858 -46.54 48.71 5.91
N PHE A 859 -46.96 47.88 6.87
CA PHE A 859 -47.98 48.24 7.86
C PHE A 859 -47.61 47.90 9.30
N HIS A 860 -47.76 48.85 10.20
CA HIS A 860 -47.76 48.59 11.64
C HIS A 860 -49.11 48.02 12.07
N VAL A 861 -49.11 46.89 12.79
CA VAL A 861 -50.35 46.25 13.25
C VAL A 861 -50.81 46.88 14.58
N GLY A 862 -52.11 47.16 14.70
CA GLY A 862 -52.69 47.82 15.87
C GLY A 862 -52.55 47.01 17.17
N ALA A 863 -52.57 47.72 18.31
CA ALA A 863 -52.54 47.15 19.67
C ALA A 863 -51.35 46.21 20.00
N THR A 864 -50.20 46.43 19.36
CA THR A 864 -48.97 45.64 19.50
C THR A 864 -47.91 46.23 20.45
N LYS A 865 -47.88 47.56 20.66
CA LYS A 865 -46.77 48.31 21.30
C LYS A 865 -46.20 47.73 22.61
N ASN A 866 -47.04 47.14 23.45
CA ASN A 866 -46.66 46.60 24.77
C ASN A 866 -46.49 45.06 24.79
N LYS A 867 -46.51 44.42 23.61
CA LYS A 867 -46.44 42.98 23.41
C LYS A 867 -45.18 42.65 22.61
N PHE A 868 -44.56 41.52 22.91
CA PHE A 868 -43.43 40.97 22.16
C PHE A 868 -43.69 39.48 21.88
N ASN A 869 -42.83 38.83 21.08
CA ASN A 869 -42.96 37.41 20.74
C ASN A 869 -44.38 37.02 20.24
N LEU A 870 -44.94 37.81 19.32
CA LEU A 870 -46.32 37.66 18.81
C LEU A 870 -46.44 36.48 17.84
N ARG A 871 -47.13 35.42 18.27
CA ARG A 871 -47.31 34.15 17.55
C ARG A 871 -48.79 33.95 17.16
N ILE A 872 -49.08 33.85 15.87
CA ILE A 872 -50.44 33.76 15.32
C ILE A 872 -50.90 32.31 15.22
N SER A 873 -52.05 32.01 15.81
CA SER A 873 -52.75 30.71 15.69
C SER A 873 -53.92 30.77 14.71
N HIS A 874 -54.62 31.91 14.62
CA HIS A 874 -55.72 32.12 13.68
C HIS A 874 -55.63 33.50 13.00
N ILE A 875 -56.10 33.57 11.76
CA ILE A 875 -56.19 34.77 10.95
C ILE A 875 -57.56 34.86 10.29
N MET A 876 -58.15 36.07 10.27
CA MET A 876 -59.48 36.30 9.72
C MET A 876 -59.50 37.61 8.90
N PRO A 877 -59.19 37.57 7.60
CA PRO A 877 -59.47 38.66 6.68
C PRO A 877 -60.98 38.79 6.45
N ARG A 878 -61.46 40.02 6.35
CA ARG A 878 -62.83 40.39 5.97
C ARG A 878 -62.78 41.52 4.97
N ILE A 879 -63.61 41.42 3.94
CA ILE A 879 -63.57 42.32 2.78
C ILE A 879 -64.89 43.10 2.77
N VAL A 880 -64.82 44.33 3.29
CA VAL A 880 -65.97 45.14 3.65
C VAL A 880 -66.52 45.81 2.41
N GLY A 881 -67.77 45.51 2.07
CA GLY A 881 -68.41 46.00 0.85
C GLY A 881 -68.17 45.13 -0.39
N ALA A 882 -67.57 43.94 -0.25
CA ALA A 882 -67.65 42.93 -1.29
C ALA A 882 -69.03 42.24 -1.28
N GLU A 883 -69.58 41.98 -2.47
CA GLU A 883 -70.87 41.33 -2.70
C GLU A 883 -70.70 40.14 -3.65
N THR A 884 -71.48 39.07 -3.48
CA THR A 884 -71.44 37.84 -4.29
C THR A 884 -72.85 37.39 -4.65
N GLN A 885 -73.03 36.84 -5.86
CA GLN A 885 -74.28 36.22 -6.28
C GLN A 885 -74.32 34.71 -5.97
N SER A 886 -73.31 34.18 -5.26
CA SER A 886 -73.31 32.81 -4.76
C SER A 886 -74.57 32.50 -3.97
N ARG A 887 -75.15 31.30 -4.18
CA ARG A 887 -76.26 30.80 -3.36
C ARG A 887 -75.91 30.68 -1.87
N SER A 888 -74.63 30.52 -1.55
CA SER A 888 -74.14 30.47 -0.18
C SER A 888 -74.18 31.83 0.52
N GLY A 889 -74.10 32.94 -0.23
CA GLY A 889 -73.87 34.28 0.33
C GLY A 889 -72.52 34.43 1.03
N LEU A 890 -71.60 33.47 0.89
CA LEU A 890 -70.27 33.47 1.49
C LEU A 890 -69.24 33.95 0.47
N ILE A 891 -68.22 34.66 0.91
CA ILE A 891 -67.05 35.06 0.13
C ILE A 891 -65.86 34.25 0.65
N GLU A 892 -65.18 33.53 -0.23
CA GLU A 892 -63.98 32.75 0.10
C GLU A 892 -62.72 33.58 -0.15
N VAL A 893 -61.83 33.62 0.85
CA VAL A 893 -60.61 34.42 0.83
C VAL A 893 -59.40 33.53 1.16
N GLU A 894 -58.40 33.54 0.29
CA GLU A 894 -57.09 32.93 0.53
C GLU A 894 -56.17 33.98 1.19
N ILE A 895 -55.59 33.65 2.34
CA ILE A 895 -54.54 34.43 2.98
C ILE A 895 -53.32 33.57 3.29
N LYS A 896 -52.16 34.01 2.79
CA LYS A 896 -50.93 33.25 2.79
C LYS A 896 -49.79 34.01 3.44
N HIS A 897 -49.21 33.45 4.49
CA HIS A 897 -47.94 33.90 5.06
C HIS A 897 -46.79 33.38 4.18
N LEU A 898 -46.01 34.27 3.57
CA LEU A 898 -45.00 33.95 2.55
C LEU A 898 -43.67 33.41 3.11
N GLY A 899 -43.73 32.78 4.29
CA GLY A 899 -42.62 32.01 4.84
C GLY A 899 -41.50 32.82 5.50
N VAL A 900 -41.72 34.08 5.90
CA VAL A 900 -40.76 34.86 6.72
C VAL A 900 -41.49 35.48 7.90
N SER A 901 -41.20 35.00 9.11
CA SER A 901 -41.68 35.51 10.39
C SER A 901 -40.64 36.44 11.01
N ILE A 902 -41.09 37.55 11.60
CA ILE A 902 -40.29 38.46 12.40
C ILE A 902 -40.89 38.55 13.81
N PHE A 903 -40.05 38.54 14.84
CA PHE A 903 -40.44 38.67 16.24
C PHE A 903 -39.64 39.78 16.90
N GLU A 904 -40.29 40.52 17.80
CA GLU A 904 -39.58 41.38 18.75
C GLU A 904 -39.23 40.54 19.99
N GLY A 905 -37.97 40.62 20.43
CA GLY A 905 -37.49 40.04 21.69
C GLY A 905 -37.92 40.84 22.92
N ASP A 906 -37.57 40.34 24.11
CA ASP A 906 -37.77 41.08 25.36
C ASP A 906 -36.84 42.32 25.41
N PRO A 907 -37.35 43.54 25.56
CA PRO A 907 -36.53 44.74 25.51
C PRO A 907 -35.69 44.96 26.78
N PRO A 908 -34.36 45.09 26.67
CA PRO A 908 -33.53 45.51 27.80
C PRO A 908 -33.85 46.97 28.15
N SER A 909 -34.54 47.18 29.28
CA SER A 909 -34.80 48.49 29.89
C SER A 909 -35.74 49.48 29.14
N GLY A 910 -36.66 48.97 28.31
CA GLY A 910 -37.76 49.79 27.77
C GLY A 910 -37.47 50.55 26.47
N THR A 911 -36.35 50.26 25.83
CA THR A 911 -36.15 50.49 24.39
C THR A 911 -36.99 49.52 23.56
N ASP A 912 -36.89 49.56 22.23
CA ASP A 912 -37.27 48.41 21.40
C ASP A 912 -36.36 47.22 21.71
N GLY A 913 -36.89 45.99 21.63
CA GLY A 913 -36.08 44.77 21.74
C GLY A 913 -35.23 44.50 20.49
N PRO A 914 -34.38 43.48 20.45
CA PRO A 914 -33.84 42.99 19.18
C PRO A 914 -34.97 42.42 18.29
N LEU A 915 -34.91 42.59 16.96
CA LEU A 915 -35.74 41.76 16.08
C LEU A 915 -35.04 40.46 15.73
N TYR A 916 -35.84 39.39 15.74
CA TYR A 916 -35.46 38.09 15.24
C TYR A 916 -36.23 37.77 13.96
N ARG A 917 -35.52 37.30 12.94
CA ARG A 917 -36.05 36.90 11.65
C ARG A 917 -35.88 35.41 11.45
N PHE A 918 -36.95 34.76 11.01
CA PHE A 918 -36.96 33.33 10.70
C PHE A 918 -37.69 33.08 9.39
N SER A 919 -37.12 32.23 8.53
CA SER A 919 -37.84 31.73 7.36
C SER A 919 -38.37 30.32 7.60
N HIS A 920 -39.46 29.95 6.94
CA HIS A 920 -40.09 28.65 7.09
C HIS A 920 -40.97 28.34 5.87
N VAL A 921 -41.55 27.14 5.81
CA VAL A 921 -42.50 26.79 4.75
C VAL A 921 -43.68 27.78 4.77
N PRO A 922 -44.08 28.38 3.64
CA PRO A 922 -45.24 29.26 3.56
C PRO A 922 -46.50 28.61 4.12
N VAL A 923 -47.36 29.41 4.74
CA VAL A 923 -48.59 28.93 5.38
C VAL A 923 -49.77 29.49 4.61
N ASN A 924 -50.71 28.63 4.24
CA ASN A 924 -51.94 29.06 3.57
C ASN A 924 -53.14 28.86 4.48
N CYS A 925 -54.09 29.79 4.43
CA CYS A 925 -55.38 29.69 5.09
C CYS A 925 -56.44 30.10 4.08
N VAL A 926 -57.44 29.25 3.87
CA VAL A 926 -58.62 29.55 3.07
C VAL A 926 -59.81 29.52 4.02
N LEU A 927 -60.63 30.57 3.95
CA LEU A 927 -61.77 30.75 4.84
C LEU A 927 -62.88 31.52 4.14
N THR A 928 -64.11 31.25 4.56
CA THR A 928 -65.30 31.95 4.11
C THR A 928 -65.80 32.94 5.15
N HIS A 929 -66.39 34.05 4.69
CA HIS A 929 -67.18 34.96 5.52
C HIS A 929 -68.45 35.37 4.79
N GLU A 930 -69.53 35.69 5.52
CA GLU A 930 -70.76 36.18 4.91
C GLU A 930 -70.52 37.51 4.15
N GLN A 931 -71.29 37.75 3.08
CA GLN A 931 -71.32 39.04 2.42
C GLN A 931 -72.05 40.10 3.25
N GLY A 932 -71.70 41.37 3.05
CA GLY A 932 -72.37 42.49 3.73
C GLY A 932 -72.11 42.61 5.25
N THR A 933 -71.25 41.77 5.85
CA THR A 933 -70.91 41.86 7.28
C THR A 933 -70.33 43.24 7.62
N LYS A 934 -70.95 43.95 8.56
CA LYS A 934 -70.45 45.25 9.03
C LYS A 934 -69.25 45.09 9.95
N VAL A 935 -68.32 46.06 9.87
CA VAL A 935 -67.18 46.14 10.79
C VAL A 935 -67.65 46.39 12.22
N ASP A 936 -68.73 47.16 12.39
CA ASP A 936 -69.10 47.74 13.68
C ASP A 936 -70.15 46.91 14.44
N GLY A 937 -69.65 45.91 15.17
CA GLY A 937 -70.15 45.56 16.51
C GLY A 937 -71.51 44.85 16.69
N SER A 938 -71.56 43.54 16.41
CA SER A 938 -72.38 42.57 17.18
C SER A 938 -72.04 41.12 16.84
N ASP A 939 -71.78 40.87 15.56
CA ASP A 939 -71.70 39.52 15.01
C ASP A 939 -70.34 38.91 15.37
N ASN A 940 -70.35 38.17 16.48
CA ASN A 940 -69.19 37.65 17.20
C ASN A 940 -69.23 36.13 17.44
N ALA A 941 -70.36 35.46 17.16
CA ALA A 941 -70.57 34.06 17.55
C ALA A 941 -69.57 33.09 16.91
N ASP A 942 -69.26 33.26 15.63
CA ASP A 942 -68.40 32.33 14.87
C ASP A 942 -66.90 32.66 14.91
N ILE A 943 -66.49 33.64 15.73
CA ILE A 943 -65.10 34.17 15.73
C ILE A 943 -64.16 33.37 16.66
N GLY A 944 -64.69 32.48 17.52
CA GLY A 944 -63.94 32.00 18.70
C GLY A 944 -63.95 30.51 19.04
N SER A 945 -64.53 29.64 18.21
CA SER A 945 -64.54 28.21 18.50
C SER A 945 -64.55 27.34 17.24
N GLY A 946 -63.42 26.71 16.93
CA GLY A 946 -63.27 25.76 15.83
C GLY A 946 -62.01 26.00 15.02
N ASN A 947 -61.94 25.39 13.84
CA ASN A 947 -60.77 25.43 12.97
C ASN A 947 -60.79 26.61 11.96
N ILE A 948 -61.78 27.52 12.06
CA ILE A 948 -61.97 28.63 11.10
C ILE A 948 -60.81 29.63 11.23
N GLY A 949 -60.14 29.92 10.12
CA GLY A 949 -58.98 30.81 10.12
C GLY A 949 -57.72 30.23 10.78
N GLN A 950 -57.75 28.96 11.23
CA GLN A 950 -56.63 28.31 11.89
C GLN A 950 -55.45 28.13 10.92
N ILE A 951 -54.26 28.59 11.32
CA ILE A 951 -53.03 28.48 10.50
C ILE A 951 -52.00 27.50 11.09
N SER A 952 -52.33 26.93 12.25
CA SER A 952 -51.49 26.02 13.02
C SER A 952 -52.34 25.01 13.78
N ASP A 953 -52.02 23.73 13.64
CA ASP A 953 -52.68 22.61 14.32
C ASP A 953 -51.88 22.13 15.54
N ALA A 954 -52.19 20.93 16.04
CA ALA A 954 -51.45 20.32 17.15
C ALA A 954 -50.00 19.90 16.79
N HIS A 955 -49.62 19.91 15.51
CA HIS A 955 -48.32 19.43 15.01
C HIS A 955 -47.47 20.53 14.36
N LEU A 956 -48.05 21.72 14.13
CA LEU A 956 -47.39 22.87 13.54
C LEU A 956 -47.35 24.07 14.49
N ASP A 957 -46.19 24.68 14.64
CA ASP A 957 -45.98 25.93 15.35
C ASP A 957 -46.60 27.15 14.66
N ASN A 958 -47.17 28.00 15.50
CA ASN A 958 -47.66 29.33 15.17
C ASN A 958 -46.54 30.18 14.53
N VAL A 959 -46.89 30.96 13.51
CA VAL A 959 -45.99 31.89 12.80
C VAL A 959 -45.95 33.26 13.48
N GLY A 960 -44.99 34.11 13.12
CA GLY A 960 -44.95 35.49 13.60
C GLY A 960 -46.10 36.35 13.07
N LEU A 961 -46.48 37.39 13.81
CA LEU A 961 -47.39 38.43 13.29
C LEU A 961 -46.75 39.24 12.17
N TYR A 962 -45.46 39.57 12.33
CA TYR A 962 -44.71 40.42 11.43
C TYR A 962 -44.06 39.56 10.34
N GLY A 963 -44.16 39.97 9.08
CA GLY A 963 -43.78 39.15 7.95
C GLY A 963 -44.43 39.56 6.65
N ASN A 964 -44.17 38.79 5.60
CA ASN A 964 -44.72 39.01 4.26
C ASN A 964 -46.00 38.19 4.07
N TRP A 965 -47.07 38.82 3.59
CA TRP A 965 -48.37 38.22 3.40
C TRP A 965 -48.89 38.44 1.97
N MET A 966 -49.77 37.54 1.54
CA MET A 966 -50.54 37.64 0.31
C MET A 966 -52.01 37.38 0.64
N LEU A 967 -52.89 38.32 0.31
CA LEU A 967 -54.33 38.13 0.25
C LEU A 967 -54.73 37.86 -1.20
N LYS A 968 -55.66 36.94 -1.44
CA LYS A 968 -56.14 36.59 -2.77
C LYS A 968 -57.61 36.14 -2.72
N ILE A 969 -58.34 36.44 -3.79
CA ILE A 969 -59.65 35.86 -4.08
C ILE A 969 -59.63 35.30 -5.50
N GLU A 970 -60.17 34.10 -5.70
CA GLU A 970 -60.45 33.56 -7.04
C GLU A 970 -61.93 33.78 -7.38
N GLU A 971 -62.24 33.99 -8.66
CA GLU A 971 -63.62 34.12 -9.11
C GLU A 971 -64.28 32.74 -9.19
N GLY A 972 -65.56 32.67 -8.83
CA GLY A 972 -66.36 31.45 -8.98
C GLY A 972 -67.03 31.41 -10.36
N ASP A 973 -66.80 30.32 -11.10
CA ASP A 973 -67.43 30.09 -12.41
C ASP A 973 -68.89 29.57 -12.29
N ASP A 974 -69.27 29.01 -11.14
CA ASP A 974 -70.59 28.40 -10.89
C ASP A 974 -71.35 29.04 -9.70
N PRO A 975 -72.71 29.03 -9.67
CA PRO A 975 -73.50 29.66 -8.61
C PRO A 975 -73.38 29.08 -7.20
N ASP A 976 -72.78 27.90 -7.04
CA ASP A 976 -72.59 27.25 -5.75
C ASP A 976 -71.20 27.58 -5.16
N SER A 977 -70.24 28.00 -5.99
CA SER A 977 -68.96 28.61 -5.58
C SER A 977 -69.20 29.88 -4.74
N PRO A 978 -68.48 30.08 -3.61
CA PRO A 978 -68.59 31.31 -2.79
C PRO A 978 -68.39 32.60 -3.59
N ASN A 979 -67.45 32.61 -4.54
CA ASN A 979 -67.05 33.83 -5.24
C ASN A 979 -67.75 34.03 -6.60
N TYR A 980 -68.94 33.45 -6.78
CA TYR A 980 -69.72 33.59 -8.01
C TYR A 980 -70.17 35.02 -8.29
N GLN A 981 -69.73 35.57 -9.43
CA GLN A 981 -69.96 36.97 -9.83
C GLN A 981 -69.62 37.97 -8.71
N LEU A 982 -68.45 37.79 -8.09
CA LEU A 982 -67.94 38.62 -7.00
C LEU A 982 -67.73 40.08 -7.44
N ASP A 983 -68.53 40.99 -6.89
CA ASP A 983 -68.39 42.44 -7.06
C ASP A 983 -67.53 43.04 -5.94
N LEU A 984 -66.39 43.61 -6.34
CA LEU A 984 -65.45 44.31 -5.47
C LEU A 984 -65.50 45.84 -5.62
N SER A 985 -66.35 46.38 -6.50
CA SER A 985 -66.43 47.83 -6.78
C SER A 985 -66.78 48.68 -5.55
N ARG A 986 -67.53 48.08 -4.61
CA ARG A 986 -68.02 48.68 -3.37
C ARG A 986 -67.09 48.46 -2.16
N ILE A 987 -65.90 47.87 -2.32
CA ILE A 987 -64.95 47.75 -1.20
C ILE A 987 -64.69 49.13 -0.57
N SER A 988 -64.88 49.19 0.75
CA SER A 988 -64.55 50.33 1.60
C SER A 988 -63.35 50.06 2.52
N ALA A 989 -63.15 48.80 2.92
CA ALA A 989 -61.98 48.38 3.69
C ALA A 989 -61.70 46.87 3.58
N ILE A 990 -60.45 46.48 3.82
CA ILE A 990 -60.05 45.11 4.16
C ILE A 990 -59.61 45.12 5.63
N VAL A 991 -60.22 44.28 6.46
CA VAL A 991 -59.89 44.18 7.89
C VAL A 991 -59.38 42.78 8.19
N ILE A 992 -58.16 42.66 8.70
CA ILE A 992 -57.53 41.39 9.02
C ILE A 992 -57.35 41.31 10.54
N HIS A 993 -58.10 40.42 11.18
CA HIS A 993 -57.94 40.11 12.60
C HIS A 993 -56.93 38.97 12.79
N PHE A 994 -56.09 39.09 13.81
CA PHE A 994 -55.10 38.06 14.18
C PHE A 994 -55.39 37.58 15.60
N GLN A 995 -55.51 36.27 15.81
CA GLN A 995 -55.56 35.67 17.15
C GLN A 995 -54.31 34.81 17.38
N GLY A 996 -53.88 34.68 18.63
CA GLY A 996 -52.61 34.03 18.92
C GLY A 996 -52.17 34.13 20.37
N PHE A 997 -50.86 34.02 20.58
CA PHE A 997 -50.20 34.11 21.87
C PHE A 997 -49.12 35.19 21.84
N ASN A 998 -49.02 35.99 22.90
CA ASN A 998 -47.98 37.01 23.06
C ASN A 998 -47.29 36.87 24.41
N GLN A 999 -46.16 37.54 24.56
CA GLN A 999 -45.60 37.87 25.88
C GLN A 999 -45.76 39.38 26.11
N VAL A 1000 -46.04 39.75 27.36
CA VAL A 1000 -46.32 41.14 27.75
C VAL A 1000 -45.06 41.75 28.36
N LYS A 1001 -44.64 42.92 27.85
CA LYS A 1001 -43.46 43.65 28.37
C LYS A 1001 -43.66 43.92 29.87
N ASN A 1002 -42.83 43.33 30.72
CA ASN A 1002 -43.09 43.21 32.16
C ASN A 1002 -42.67 44.50 32.91
N LEU A 1003 -43.36 45.62 32.62
CA LEU A 1003 -43.05 46.99 33.06
C LEU A 1003 -42.98 47.21 34.60
N ARG A 1004 -43.26 46.19 35.41
CA ARG A 1004 -43.29 46.29 36.89
C ARG A 1004 -42.00 45.84 37.59
N SER A 1005 -41.07 45.14 36.94
CA SER A 1005 -39.81 44.68 37.55
C SER A 1005 -38.83 45.83 37.86
N MET A 1006 -39.01 47.02 37.27
CA MET A 1006 -38.19 48.21 37.54
C MET A 1006 -38.36 48.81 38.95
N ARG A 1007 -39.32 48.32 39.77
CA ARG A 1007 -39.31 48.60 41.21
C ARG A 1007 -38.54 47.52 41.95
N LEU A 1008 -37.21 47.65 41.95
CA LEU A 1008 -36.41 47.15 43.06
C LEU A 1008 -37.03 47.68 44.37
N PRO A 1009 -37.25 46.84 45.40
CA PRO A 1009 -37.64 47.35 46.71
C PRO A 1009 -36.52 48.27 47.22
N ALA A 1010 -36.88 49.50 47.60
CA ALA A 1010 -35.92 50.54 48.01
C ALA A 1010 -35.34 50.32 49.43
N SER A 1011 -35.07 49.06 49.80
CA SER A 1011 -34.77 48.62 51.17
C SER A 1011 -33.60 47.66 51.28
N THR A 1012 -32.68 47.64 50.31
CA THR A 1012 -31.42 46.86 50.41
C THR A 1012 -30.20 47.65 49.93
N VAL A 1013 -30.08 48.88 50.45
CA VAL A 1013 -28.80 49.57 50.58
C VAL A 1013 -28.58 49.78 52.07
N LEU A 1014 -27.90 48.81 52.72
CA LEU A 1014 -27.17 48.91 54.00
C LEU A 1014 -26.80 47.51 54.54
N SER A 1015 -25.69 46.95 54.06
CA SER A 1015 -24.75 46.10 54.81
C SER A 1015 -23.49 45.87 53.98
#